data_AF-A0A3D3QNZ1-F1
#
_entry.id   AF-A0A3D3QNZ1-F1
#
_cell.length_a   1.000
_cell.length_b   1.000
_cell.length_c   1.000
_cell.angle_alpha   90.00
_cell.angle_beta   90.00
_cell.angle_gamma   90.00
#
_symmetry.space_group_name_H-M   'P 1'
#
loop_
_entity.id
_entity.type
_entity.pdbx_description
1 polymer ?
#
loop_
_entity_poly.entity_id
_entity_poly.type
_entity_poly.pdbx_seq_one_letter_code
_entity_poly.pdbx_strand_id
1 'polypeptide(L)'
;MAVLIAVVSSAAAAFHMYAAGISPFTALEQRPVHLALMSVLGFLGVGVQRRIRMGEEDEGPTLGERISQGTGWLFAVMSVIACAYIFLENQELVARSGSPTQMDLIMGAITVLLVMELARRATGWGLVTVCMLALLYAFAGPYLPGFLAHRGYGVTRLIEHLYLSTEGVWGIPLGVSADFVYLFVLFGAVLDTAGGGALLIAMANRIAGRTRGGPAKTAAVASAFMGSLSGSAVANVVTTGTFTIPLMKRAGFRPFFAGAIEAAASTGGQLMPPVMGAGAFILATWTNIPYLEVAVAAIIPSILYYSALLAAIHFRAARMGIEPSGEQDKEPIVDRLHLLLPLAIIVVLLGMGRSPMRAAFWGVSAALVMAFVRPATRPSPQQLRDIMERAGRGAVQVAAACAAAGIVVGVASLTGIGLRMSELIITLSGGNLFGALILTGLGSIVLGMGLPTTAAYVVLAALGAPALVQLGVDLLAAHLFIFYFGCISNVTPPVSLAAFAAAGISGAPPIRTALYAAMLAGAGFVVPFMFVYGPELLLDGTPVAILLATSTALIGVTSLAAGGVGFARARLEGWERVVALLSAGLLVYPGMASDLAGLAGVALVFFRSKDDAVANWTKWAGAALVAGVIAGFFVLTPAAGPSSNANAVVPQPDGIMAGGGAPARGEDGPQEFLSLGTAGTGGIYYPLGGAIASRLSIADAARQYTAEVSGGSVENVNRVASGQMDLAMAIASTMYQAQRGEGDFANALSELRAIAPLYANVTHIIVPASSRAQSVSDFRGMRVSVGAAGSGTEQLARHVLAAHGLTYEDLNPQYLSFAESSAALRDGAIDAAIISVGYPAAAVLEATTTSDMRLIGFSDEVLGEMYEEHPYYSEGLIPVGSYRGVEVPVKTLAVMNWVFALEGLSEDVVTTLLNIFQNDRTSLEQVHDMAKQIDLGNLSSAPIPLHPAVERWIELR
;
A
#
# COMPACT_ATOMS: atom_id res chain seq x y z
N MET A 1 11.81 -7.94 -34.26
CA MET A 1 11.18 -7.15 -33.17
C MET A 1 9.85 -7.74 -32.74
N ALA A 2 8.79 -7.74 -33.58
CA ALA A 2 7.46 -8.24 -33.21
C ALA A 2 7.46 -9.68 -32.66
N VAL A 3 8.21 -10.60 -33.29
CA VAL A 3 8.36 -11.98 -32.80
C VAL A 3 8.95 -12.02 -31.38
N LEU A 4 9.98 -11.21 -31.10
CA LEU A 4 10.58 -11.16 -29.77
C LEU A 4 9.60 -10.61 -28.73
N ILE A 5 8.85 -9.56 -29.07
CA ILE A 5 7.81 -8.99 -28.19
C ILE A 5 6.78 -10.06 -27.83
N ALA A 6 6.29 -10.82 -28.81
CA ALA A 6 5.34 -11.90 -28.59
C ALA A 6 5.94 -13.02 -27.71
N VAL A 7 7.21 -13.40 -27.95
CA VAL A 7 7.92 -14.42 -27.17
C VAL A 7 8.10 -13.98 -25.72
N VAL A 8 8.61 -12.76 -25.48
CA VAL A 8 8.83 -12.24 -24.13
C VAL A 8 7.51 -12.03 -23.39
N SER A 9 6.47 -11.54 -24.07
CA SER A 9 5.13 -11.40 -23.47
C SER A 9 4.53 -12.75 -23.09
N SER A 10 4.72 -13.77 -23.93
CA SER A 10 4.27 -15.13 -23.64
C SER A 10 5.07 -15.79 -22.51
N ALA A 11 6.39 -15.55 -22.48
CA ALA A 11 7.26 -16.02 -21.41
C ALA A 11 6.88 -15.36 -20.08
N ALA A 12 6.55 -14.06 -20.09
CA ALA A 12 6.03 -13.37 -18.90
C ALA A 12 4.72 -14.00 -18.43
N ALA A 13 3.76 -14.24 -19.33
CA ALA A 13 2.50 -14.87 -18.94
C ALA A 13 2.70 -16.28 -18.36
N ALA A 14 3.55 -17.09 -18.99
CA ALA A 14 3.88 -18.42 -18.52
C ALA A 14 4.57 -18.39 -17.15
N PHE A 15 5.56 -17.50 -16.97
CA PHE A 15 6.29 -17.34 -15.71
C PHE A 15 5.35 -16.98 -14.55
N HIS A 16 4.50 -15.97 -14.72
CA HIS A 16 3.59 -15.53 -13.66
C HIS A 16 2.49 -16.56 -13.38
N MET A 17 1.97 -17.25 -14.40
CA MET A 17 1.02 -18.35 -14.20
C MET A 17 1.67 -19.54 -13.49
N TYR A 18 2.94 -19.84 -13.79
CA TYR A 18 3.71 -20.90 -13.12
C TYR A 18 3.96 -20.54 -11.64
N ALA A 19 4.42 -19.32 -11.39
CA ALA A 19 4.65 -18.81 -10.03
C ALA A 19 3.37 -18.88 -9.18
N ALA A 20 2.24 -18.45 -9.75
CA ALA A 20 0.98 -18.38 -9.00
C ALA A 20 0.28 -19.74 -8.82
N GLY A 21 0.46 -20.68 -9.75
CA GLY A 21 -0.31 -21.93 -9.78
C GLY A 21 0.47 -23.18 -9.37
N ILE A 22 1.78 -23.22 -9.61
CA ILE A 22 2.59 -24.45 -9.49
C ILE A 22 3.66 -24.30 -8.41
N SER A 23 4.55 -23.33 -8.55
CA SER A 23 5.68 -23.15 -7.64
C SER A 23 5.91 -21.66 -7.40
N PRO A 24 5.40 -21.11 -6.29
CA PRO A 24 5.66 -19.74 -5.92
C PRO A 24 7.15 -19.54 -5.59
N PHE A 25 7.65 -18.36 -5.92
CA PHE A 25 9.05 -17.97 -5.72
C PHE A 25 9.16 -16.94 -4.59
N THR A 26 10.36 -16.77 -4.06
CA THR A 26 10.62 -15.71 -3.09
C THR A 26 10.80 -14.34 -3.75
N ALA A 27 10.82 -13.28 -2.93
CA ALA A 27 10.91 -11.90 -3.39
C ALA A 27 12.09 -11.64 -4.34
N LEU A 28 13.30 -12.05 -3.95
CA LEU A 28 14.52 -11.82 -4.74
C LEU A 28 14.67 -12.79 -5.93
N GLU A 29 13.78 -13.77 -6.06
CA GLU A 29 13.68 -14.61 -7.25
C GLU A 29 12.65 -14.03 -8.23
N GLN A 30 11.45 -13.73 -7.73
CA GLN A 30 10.31 -13.31 -8.53
C GLN A 30 10.47 -11.89 -9.08
N ARG A 31 10.85 -10.93 -8.24
CA ARG A 31 10.88 -9.49 -8.59
C ARG A 31 11.95 -9.18 -9.64
N PRO A 32 13.18 -9.73 -9.59
CA PRO A 32 14.18 -9.53 -10.64
C PRO A 32 13.79 -10.12 -11.99
N VAL A 33 13.21 -11.33 -12.01
CA VAL A 33 12.73 -11.94 -13.26
C VAL A 33 11.58 -11.12 -13.85
N HIS A 34 10.63 -10.67 -13.02
CA HIS A 34 9.56 -9.78 -13.43
C HIS A 34 10.11 -8.47 -14.03
N LEU A 35 11.00 -7.78 -13.33
CA LEU A 35 11.58 -6.52 -13.79
C LEU A 35 12.40 -6.72 -15.08
N ALA A 36 13.15 -7.80 -15.22
CA ALA A 36 13.90 -8.12 -16.44
C ALA A 36 12.95 -8.26 -17.65
N LEU A 37 11.88 -9.05 -17.51
CA LEU A 37 10.89 -9.25 -18.56
C LEU A 37 10.20 -7.92 -18.94
N MET A 38 9.80 -7.13 -17.95
CA MET A 38 9.15 -5.83 -18.19
C MET A 38 10.12 -4.80 -18.78
N SER A 39 11.39 -4.80 -18.37
CA SER A 39 12.42 -3.91 -18.92
C SER A 39 12.71 -4.23 -20.38
N VAL A 40 12.80 -5.51 -20.74
CA VAL A 40 12.95 -5.93 -22.14
C VAL A 40 11.76 -5.43 -22.97
N LEU A 41 10.52 -5.68 -22.54
CA LEU A 41 9.34 -5.20 -23.27
C LEU A 41 9.32 -3.66 -23.37
N GLY A 42 9.59 -2.96 -22.27
CA GLY A 42 9.60 -1.50 -22.20
C GLY A 42 10.66 -0.85 -23.07
N PHE A 43 11.91 -1.31 -23.01
CA PHE A 43 12.99 -0.74 -23.83
C PHE A 43 12.85 -1.04 -25.32
N LEU A 44 12.18 -2.13 -25.68
CA LEU A 44 11.78 -2.42 -27.06
C LEU A 44 10.54 -1.63 -27.53
N GLY A 45 9.99 -0.77 -26.68
CA GLY A 45 8.93 0.19 -27.02
C GLY A 45 7.50 -0.28 -26.73
N VAL A 46 7.33 -1.40 -26.00
CA VAL A 46 6.01 -1.88 -25.56
C VAL A 46 5.63 -1.18 -24.25
N GLY A 47 4.44 -0.58 -24.17
CA GLY A 47 3.97 0.08 -22.94
C GLY A 47 4.53 1.48 -22.72
N VAL A 48 5.39 1.97 -23.62
CA VAL A 48 5.98 3.30 -23.60
C VAL A 48 4.99 4.35 -24.13
N GLN A 49 4.90 5.51 -23.46
CA GLN A 49 4.12 6.63 -23.96
C GLN A 49 4.74 7.16 -25.25
N ARG A 50 4.11 6.93 -26.41
CA ARG A 50 4.49 7.62 -27.65
C ARG A 50 3.96 9.05 -27.58
N ARG A 51 4.82 10.05 -27.89
CA ARG A 51 4.35 11.41 -28.17
C ARG A 51 3.36 11.31 -29.33
N ILE A 52 2.08 11.57 -29.07
CA ILE A 52 1.10 11.74 -30.13
C ILE A 52 1.49 13.03 -30.86
N ARG A 53 2.18 12.89 -31.98
CA ARG A 53 2.46 13.99 -32.91
C ARG A 53 1.20 14.13 -33.75
N MET A 54 0.42 15.17 -33.48
CA MET A 54 -0.75 15.50 -34.29
C MET A 54 -0.28 15.91 -35.69
N GLY A 55 -0.54 15.07 -36.70
CA GLY A 55 -0.58 15.53 -38.09
C GLY A 55 0.51 15.09 -39.08
N GLU A 56 1.31 14.05 -38.83
CA GLU A 56 2.23 13.50 -39.86
C GLU A 56 2.01 12.00 -40.04
N GLU A 57 1.43 11.62 -41.18
CA GLU A 57 1.34 10.24 -41.68
C GLU A 57 2.70 9.79 -42.24
N ASP A 58 3.13 8.58 -41.88
CA ASP A 58 3.98 7.68 -42.69
C ASP A 58 5.31 8.21 -43.27
N GLU A 59 6.14 8.88 -42.47
CA GLU A 59 7.59 8.90 -42.71
C GLU A 59 8.29 7.85 -41.84
N GLY A 60 9.15 7.03 -42.46
CA GLY A 60 9.88 5.95 -41.78
C GLY A 60 10.72 6.44 -40.57
N PRO A 61 11.26 5.51 -39.75
CA PRO A 61 11.87 5.88 -38.48
C PRO A 61 13.00 6.88 -38.69
N THR A 62 12.85 8.06 -38.10
CA THR A 62 13.83 9.16 -38.11
C THR A 62 15.17 8.68 -37.53
N LEU A 63 16.26 9.39 -37.82
CA LEU A 63 17.58 9.08 -37.25
C LEU A 63 17.54 9.01 -35.71
N GLY A 64 16.74 9.87 -35.07
CA GLY A 64 16.48 9.86 -33.63
C GLY A 64 15.75 8.60 -33.15
N GLU A 65 14.79 8.07 -33.92
CA GLU A 65 14.10 6.83 -33.59
C GLU A 65 15.00 5.60 -33.79
N ARG A 66 15.90 5.61 -34.77
CA ARG A 66 16.91 4.56 -34.94
C ARG A 66 17.92 4.52 -33.80
N ILE A 67 18.39 5.68 -33.33
CA ILE A 67 19.27 5.80 -32.16
C ILE A 67 18.53 5.37 -30.87
N SER A 68 17.26 5.76 -30.73
CA SER A 68 16.39 5.34 -29.62
C SER A 68 16.17 3.81 -29.60
N GLN A 69 16.04 3.18 -30.77
CA GLN A 69 15.94 1.72 -30.88
C GLN A 69 17.27 1.02 -30.53
N GLY A 70 18.41 1.54 -31.00
CA GLY A 70 19.73 0.98 -30.67
C GLY A 70 20.05 1.05 -29.16
N THR A 71 19.77 2.19 -28.54
CA THR A 71 19.90 2.35 -27.08
C THR A 71 18.92 1.49 -26.30
N GLY A 72 17.71 1.25 -26.83
CA GLY A 72 16.74 0.32 -26.25
C GLY A 72 17.27 -1.11 -26.12
N TRP A 73 17.95 -1.63 -27.14
CA TRP A 73 18.57 -2.97 -27.06
C TRP A 73 19.66 -3.06 -25.99
N LEU A 74 20.53 -2.05 -25.93
CA LEU A 74 21.57 -1.99 -24.91
C LEU A 74 20.97 -1.99 -23.50
N PHE A 75 19.97 -1.14 -23.24
CA PHE A 75 19.31 -1.05 -21.95
C PHE A 75 18.55 -2.33 -21.58
N ALA A 76 17.92 -3.00 -22.55
CA ALA A 76 17.30 -4.29 -22.34
C ALA A 76 18.32 -5.36 -21.88
N VAL A 77 19.46 -5.47 -22.57
CA VAL A 77 20.52 -6.43 -22.22
C VAL A 77 21.12 -6.12 -20.85
N MET A 78 21.44 -4.85 -20.59
CA MET A 78 21.99 -4.43 -19.29
C MET A 78 21.01 -4.69 -18.14
N SER A 79 19.70 -4.49 -18.37
CA SER A 79 18.68 -4.80 -17.36
C SER A 79 18.63 -6.28 -17.04
N VAL A 80 18.69 -7.15 -18.07
CA VAL A 80 18.71 -8.60 -17.89
C VAL A 80 19.95 -9.03 -17.12
N ILE A 81 21.14 -8.50 -17.45
CA ILE A 81 22.38 -8.82 -16.73
C ILE A 81 22.28 -8.39 -15.25
N ALA A 82 21.84 -7.17 -14.98
CA ALA A 82 21.74 -6.66 -13.61
C ALA A 82 20.66 -7.40 -12.78
N CYS A 83 19.55 -7.82 -13.39
CA CYS A 83 18.54 -8.63 -12.73
C CYS A 83 18.99 -10.09 -12.53
N ALA A 84 19.74 -10.66 -13.50
CA ALA A 84 20.28 -12.01 -13.39
C ALA A 84 21.35 -12.08 -12.28
N TYR A 85 22.15 -11.04 -12.11
CA TYR A 85 23.15 -10.96 -11.04
C TYR A 85 22.50 -11.15 -9.67
N ILE A 86 21.49 -10.35 -9.34
CA ILE A 86 20.81 -10.47 -8.05
C ILE A 86 20.04 -11.79 -7.91
N PHE A 87 19.45 -12.30 -9.01
CA PHE A 87 18.77 -13.60 -8.98
C PHE A 87 19.73 -14.75 -8.63
N LEU A 88 20.92 -14.76 -9.21
CA LEU A 88 21.92 -15.83 -9.01
C LEU A 88 22.64 -15.70 -7.67
N GLU A 89 22.95 -14.47 -7.25
CA GLU A 89 23.75 -14.19 -6.05
C GLU A 89 22.88 -13.89 -4.82
N ASN A 90 21.55 -14.07 -4.89
CA ASN A 90 20.64 -13.60 -3.83
C ASN A 90 21.02 -14.11 -2.42
N GLN A 91 21.51 -15.35 -2.29
CA GLN A 91 21.91 -15.91 -1.00
C GLN A 91 23.23 -15.34 -0.49
N GLU A 92 24.21 -15.11 -1.38
CA GLU A 92 25.52 -14.56 -1.00
C GLU A 92 25.52 -13.04 -0.81
N LEU A 93 24.67 -12.30 -1.53
CA LEU A 93 24.51 -10.85 -1.39
C LEU A 93 23.97 -10.50 -0.01
N VAL A 94 22.99 -11.30 0.41
CA VAL A 94 22.32 -11.21 1.70
C VAL A 94 23.28 -11.54 2.86
N ALA A 95 24.23 -12.46 2.66
CA ALA A 95 25.28 -12.78 3.63
C ALA A 95 26.39 -11.71 3.76
N ARG A 96 26.52 -10.78 2.79
CA ARG A 96 27.53 -9.71 2.77
C ARG A 96 26.96 -8.33 3.12
N SER A 97 25.75 -8.27 3.69
CA SER A 97 25.06 -7.03 4.07
C SER A 97 25.93 -6.16 5.00
N GLY A 98 26.09 -4.86 4.69
CA GLY A 98 27.00 -3.95 5.40
C GLY A 98 28.42 -3.88 4.82
N SER A 99 28.78 -4.75 3.87
CA SER A 99 30.10 -4.74 3.19
C SER A 99 29.96 -5.11 1.69
N PRO A 100 29.29 -4.26 0.87
CA PRO A 100 29.07 -4.54 -0.54
C PRO A 100 30.38 -4.59 -1.35
N THR A 101 30.45 -5.52 -2.30
CA THR A 101 31.56 -5.61 -3.25
C THR A 101 31.45 -4.54 -4.33
N GLN A 102 32.54 -4.32 -5.08
CA GLN A 102 32.53 -3.37 -6.19
C GLN A 102 31.55 -3.77 -7.30
N MET A 103 31.33 -5.07 -7.52
CA MET A 103 30.38 -5.56 -8.52
C MET A 103 28.94 -5.23 -8.11
N ASP A 104 28.61 -5.38 -6.83
CA ASP A 104 27.29 -5.04 -6.27
C ASP A 104 26.95 -3.57 -6.52
N LEU A 105 27.91 -2.69 -6.28
CA LEU A 105 27.75 -1.25 -6.49
C LEU A 105 27.57 -0.90 -7.97
N ILE A 106 28.30 -1.56 -8.87
CA ILE A 106 28.16 -1.36 -10.31
C ILE A 106 26.78 -1.82 -10.80
N MET A 107 26.35 -3.02 -10.43
CA MET A 107 25.04 -3.57 -10.82
C MET A 107 23.88 -2.77 -10.23
N GLY A 108 24.03 -2.30 -8.98
CA GLY A 108 23.05 -1.43 -8.34
C GLY A 108 22.94 -0.06 -9.01
N ALA A 109 24.07 0.59 -9.34
CA ALA A 109 24.06 1.85 -10.07
C ALA A 109 23.39 1.71 -11.45
N ILE A 110 23.71 0.65 -12.19
CA ILE A 110 23.09 0.33 -13.48
C ILE A 110 21.58 0.17 -13.31
N THR A 111 21.14 -0.59 -12.31
CA THR A 111 19.72 -0.86 -12.07
C THR A 111 18.95 0.42 -11.75
N VAL A 112 19.47 1.28 -10.85
CA VAL A 112 18.83 2.55 -10.50
C VAL A 112 18.66 3.44 -11.74
N LEU A 113 19.69 3.58 -12.57
CA LEU A 113 19.63 4.39 -13.80
C LEU A 113 18.65 3.82 -14.83
N LEU A 114 18.66 2.49 -15.03
CA LEU A 114 17.76 1.82 -15.96
C LEU A 114 16.31 1.88 -15.51
N VAL A 115 16.03 1.72 -14.21
CA VAL A 115 14.69 1.87 -13.64
C VAL A 115 14.15 3.28 -13.88
N MET A 116 14.97 4.32 -13.64
CA MET A 116 14.57 5.69 -13.91
C MET A 116 14.30 5.95 -15.39
N GLU A 117 15.14 5.45 -16.30
CA GLU A 117 14.95 5.60 -17.73
C GLU A 117 13.72 4.80 -18.24
N LEU A 118 13.48 3.61 -17.70
CA LEU A 118 12.29 2.82 -17.98
C LEU A 118 11.03 3.54 -17.49
N ALA A 119 11.04 4.07 -16.27
CA ALA A 119 9.96 4.88 -15.71
C ALA A 119 9.70 6.14 -16.55
N ARG A 120 10.76 6.82 -17.03
CA ARG A 120 10.64 7.97 -17.93
C ARG A 120 9.90 7.62 -19.22
N ARG A 121 10.22 6.47 -19.82
CA ARG A 121 9.60 5.98 -21.07
C ARG A 121 8.16 5.53 -20.82
N ALA A 122 7.90 4.83 -19.72
CA ALA A 122 6.61 4.22 -19.44
C ALA A 122 5.58 5.22 -18.87
N THR A 123 6.01 6.10 -17.96
CA THR A 123 5.13 6.96 -17.15
C THR A 123 5.31 8.46 -17.41
N GLY A 124 6.45 8.86 -17.99
CA GLY A 124 6.81 10.25 -18.23
C GLY A 124 7.76 10.83 -17.16
N TRP A 125 7.90 12.16 -17.15
CA TRP A 125 8.87 12.84 -16.28
C TRP A 125 8.42 12.99 -14.83
N GLY A 126 7.12 12.92 -14.53
CA GLY A 126 6.59 13.18 -13.18
C GLY A 126 7.28 12.32 -12.11
N LEU A 127 7.23 10.99 -12.28
CA LEU A 127 7.84 10.06 -11.33
C LEU A 127 9.37 10.16 -11.29
N VAL A 128 10.00 10.39 -12.44
CA VAL A 128 11.45 10.53 -12.54
C VAL A 128 11.95 11.77 -11.81
N THR A 129 11.21 12.88 -11.90
CA THR A 129 11.52 14.09 -11.13
C THR A 129 11.42 13.82 -9.64
N VAL A 130 10.40 13.10 -9.16
CA VAL A 130 10.31 12.70 -7.74
C VAL A 130 11.49 11.82 -7.34
N CYS A 131 11.88 10.85 -8.18
CA CYS A 131 13.06 10.01 -7.92
C CYS A 131 14.36 10.84 -7.86
N MET A 132 14.55 11.78 -8.80
CA MET A 132 15.72 12.66 -8.80
C MET A 132 15.76 13.55 -7.55
N LEU A 133 14.60 14.09 -7.13
CA LEU A 133 14.51 14.88 -5.90
C LEU A 133 14.80 14.03 -4.66
N ALA A 134 14.31 12.79 -4.60
CA ALA A 134 14.61 11.86 -3.52
C ALA A 134 16.11 11.54 -3.46
N LEU A 135 16.72 11.15 -4.59
CA LEU A 135 18.16 10.89 -4.65
C LEU A 135 18.97 12.14 -4.25
N LEU A 136 18.60 13.32 -4.76
CA LEU A 136 19.25 14.58 -4.37
C LEU A 136 19.09 14.86 -2.87
N TYR A 137 17.90 14.64 -2.32
CA TYR A 137 17.63 14.82 -0.89
C TYR A 137 18.55 13.94 -0.05
N ALA A 138 18.75 12.67 -0.43
CA ALA A 138 19.67 11.76 0.27
C ALA A 138 21.09 12.31 0.40
N PHE A 139 21.58 13.10 -0.56
CA PHE A 139 22.91 13.74 -0.51
C PHE A 139 22.88 15.14 0.13
N ALA A 140 21.79 15.90 -0.06
CA ALA A 140 21.71 17.31 0.30
C ALA A 140 21.41 17.56 1.79
N GLY A 141 21.10 16.52 2.56
CA GLY A 141 20.72 16.59 3.98
C GLY A 141 21.42 17.67 4.82
N PRO A 142 22.76 17.72 4.87
CA PRO A 142 23.49 18.66 5.75
C PRO A 142 23.32 20.13 5.38
N TYR A 143 22.89 20.40 4.15
CA TYR A 143 22.71 21.75 3.61
C TYR A 143 21.26 22.23 3.71
N LEU A 144 20.33 21.37 4.14
CA LEU A 144 18.93 21.69 4.23
C LEU A 144 18.60 22.31 5.60
N PRO A 145 17.66 23.27 5.66
CA PRO A 145 17.33 23.94 6.92
C PRO A 145 16.35 23.13 7.77
N GLY A 146 16.54 23.18 9.09
CA GLY A 146 15.55 22.76 10.10
C GLY A 146 15.07 21.31 9.94
N PHE A 147 13.75 21.11 9.87
CA PHE A 147 13.15 19.76 9.89
C PHE A 147 13.56 18.89 8.68
N LEU A 148 14.00 19.49 7.58
CA LEU A 148 14.47 18.77 6.39
C LEU A 148 15.92 18.29 6.51
N ALA A 149 16.69 18.81 7.48
CA ALA A 149 18.12 18.57 7.63
C ALA A 149 18.41 17.15 8.13
N HIS A 150 19.35 16.44 7.52
CA HIS A 150 19.82 15.14 8.02
C HIS A 150 21.31 14.98 7.70
N ARG A 151 21.95 13.94 8.23
CA ARG A 151 23.41 13.73 8.09
C ARG A 151 23.96 13.61 6.66
N GLY A 152 23.10 13.39 5.67
CA GLY A 152 23.48 13.05 4.29
C GLY A 152 24.04 11.63 4.15
N TYR A 153 23.90 11.04 2.98
CA TYR A 153 24.33 9.66 2.71
C TYR A 153 25.26 9.58 1.51
N GLY A 154 26.32 8.78 1.62
CA GLY A 154 27.25 8.52 0.51
C GLY A 154 26.67 7.58 -0.55
N VAL A 155 27.28 7.58 -1.75
CA VAL A 155 26.83 6.79 -2.91
C VAL A 155 26.80 5.29 -2.60
N THR A 156 27.82 4.77 -1.92
CA THR A 156 27.89 3.35 -1.52
C THR A 156 26.67 2.94 -0.69
N ARG A 157 26.36 3.71 0.36
CA ARG A 157 25.23 3.42 1.24
C ARG A 157 23.90 3.53 0.51
N LEU A 158 23.77 4.53 -0.36
CA LEU A 158 22.55 4.73 -1.13
C LEU A 158 22.30 3.55 -2.09
N ILE A 159 23.33 3.09 -2.82
CA ILE A 159 23.19 1.96 -3.75
C ILE A 159 22.92 0.66 -2.99
N GLU A 160 23.65 0.41 -1.91
CA GLU A 160 23.42 -0.75 -1.05
C GLU A 160 21.96 -0.81 -0.59
N HIS A 161 21.45 0.29 -0.03
CA HIS A 161 20.07 0.34 0.43
C HIS A 161 19.06 0.19 -0.72
N LEU A 162 19.30 0.80 -1.88
CA LEU A 162 18.34 0.78 -2.99
C LEU A 162 18.32 -0.54 -3.78
N TYR A 163 19.43 -1.27 -3.84
CA TYR A 163 19.59 -2.44 -4.71
C TYR A 163 19.81 -3.76 -3.96
N LEU A 164 20.51 -3.76 -2.82
CA LEU A 164 20.80 -4.99 -2.07
C LEU A 164 19.77 -5.29 -0.98
N SER A 165 18.82 -4.38 -0.77
CA SER A 165 17.72 -4.58 0.18
C SER A 165 16.36 -4.66 -0.52
N THR A 166 15.36 -5.17 0.20
CA THR A 166 13.95 -5.14 -0.18
C THR A 166 13.24 -3.85 0.27
N GLU A 167 13.96 -2.83 0.72
CA GLU A 167 13.40 -1.51 1.05
C GLU A 167 13.52 -0.52 -0.13
N GLY A 168 14.27 -0.89 -1.18
CA GLY A 168 14.50 -0.10 -2.39
C GLY A 168 13.71 -0.58 -3.62
N VAL A 169 14.41 -0.74 -4.74
CA VAL A 169 13.84 -1.14 -6.04
C VAL A 169 13.07 -2.46 -5.94
N TRP A 170 13.58 -3.40 -5.14
CA TRP A 170 12.98 -4.72 -4.94
C TRP A 170 11.86 -4.73 -3.91
N GLY A 171 11.41 -3.59 -3.40
CA GLY A 171 10.46 -3.59 -2.29
C GLY A 171 9.02 -3.92 -2.63
N ILE A 172 8.17 -3.70 -1.63
CA ILE A 172 6.71 -3.97 -1.66
C ILE A 172 6.06 -3.51 -2.97
N PRO A 173 6.34 -2.31 -3.52
CA PRO A 173 5.71 -1.88 -4.76
C PRO A 173 5.96 -2.81 -5.94
N LEU A 174 7.23 -3.20 -6.16
CA LEU A 174 7.59 -4.09 -7.27
C LEU A 174 7.10 -5.52 -7.02
N GLY A 175 7.10 -5.96 -5.75
CA GLY A 175 6.48 -7.21 -5.32
C GLY A 175 5.02 -7.30 -5.76
N VAL A 176 4.19 -6.32 -5.38
CA VAL A 176 2.77 -6.30 -5.77
C VAL A 176 2.57 -6.32 -7.29
N SER A 177 3.44 -5.65 -8.04
CA SER A 177 3.42 -5.70 -9.50
C SER A 177 3.63 -7.11 -10.04
N ALA A 178 4.62 -7.82 -9.49
CA ALA A 178 4.97 -9.19 -9.87
C ALA A 178 3.95 -10.22 -9.37
N ASP A 179 3.50 -10.11 -8.13
CA ASP A 179 2.72 -11.14 -7.46
C ASP A 179 1.23 -11.11 -7.89
N PHE A 180 0.68 -9.91 -8.13
CA PHE A 180 -0.76 -9.73 -8.34
C PHE A 180 -1.07 -8.99 -9.63
N VAL A 181 -0.46 -7.81 -9.85
CA VAL A 181 -0.93 -6.89 -10.89
C VAL A 181 -0.79 -7.48 -12.28
N TYR A 182 0.31 -8.17 -12.57
CA TYR A 182 0.48 -8.82 -13.87
C TYR A 182 -0.67 -9.78 -14.18
N LEU A 183 -1.05 -10.64 -13.23
CA LEU A 183 -2.11 -11.64 -13.40
C LEU A 183 -3.49 -10.99 -13.57
N PHE A 184 -3.79 -9.92 -12.83
CA PHE A 184 -5.05 -9.19 -12.99
C PHE A 184 -5.11 -8.41 -14.31
N VAL A 185 -4.00 -7.86 -14.77
CA VAL A 185 -3.89 -7.23 -16.10
C VAL A 185 -4.08 -8.29 -17.20
N LEU A 186 -3.49 -9.48 -17.05
CA LEU A 186 -3.70 -10.61 -17.95
C LEU A 186 -5.16 -11.08 -17.94
N PHE A 187 -5.79 -11.20 -16.77
CA PHE A 187 -7.20 -11.52 -16.60
C PHE A 187 -8.10 -10.52 -17.33
N GLY A 188 -7.87 -9.22 -17.12
CA GLY A 188 -8.59 -8.15 -17.81
C GLY A 188 -8.43 -8.23 -19.33
N ALA A 189 -7.21 -8.51 -19.83
CA ALA A 189 -6.95 -8.66 -21.26
C ALA A 189 -7.68 -9.87 -21.88
N VAL A 190 -7.71 -11.01 -21.18
CA VAL A 190 -8.48 -12.20 -21.60
C VAL A 190 -9.97 -11.87 -21.65
N LEU A 191 -10.51 -11.28 -20.57
CA LEU A 191 -11.93 -11.01 -20.42
C LEU A 191 -12.43 -9.98 -21.43
N ASP A 192 -11.67 -8.91 -21.67
CA ASP A 192 -11.97 -7.90 -22.69
C ASP A 192 -12.02 -8.52 -24.10
N THR A 193 -11.01 -9.32 -24.43
CA THR A 193 -10.91 -10.00 -25.75
C THR A 193 -12.05 -11.00 -25.97
N ALA A 194 -12.51 -11.67 -24.91
CA ALA A 194 -13.64 -12.58 -24.95
C ALA A 194 -15.02 -11.87 -25.07
N GLY A 195 -15.05 -10.54 -24.98
CA GLY A 195 -16.28 -9.74 -25.08
C GLY A 195 -16.92 -9.38 -23.73
N GLY A 196 -16.18 -9.50 -22.62
CA GLY A 196 -16.66 -9.14 -21.28
C GLY A 196 -16.98 -7.65 -21.14
N GLY A 197 -16.22 -6.76 -21.78
CA GLY A 197 -16.51 -5.32 -21.78
C GLY A 197 -17.88 -5.00 -22.39
N ALA A 198 -18.20 -5.60 -23.55
CA ALA A 198 -19.49 -5.44 -24.20
C ALA A 198 -20.64 -6.01 -23.36
N LEU A 199 -20.43 -7.16 -22.69
CA LEU A 199 -21.39 -7.71 -21.73
C LEU A 199 -21.70 -6.71 -20.60
N LEU A 200 -20.68 -6.11 -20.00
CA LEU A 200 -20.85 -5.14 -18.90
C LEU A 200 -21.59 -3.88 -19.38
N ILE A 201 -21.29 -3.38 -20.58
CA ILE A 201 -22.03 -2.25 -21.19
C ILE A 201 -23.49 -2.62 -21.43
N ALA A 202 -23.77 -3.80 -21.98
CA ALA A 202 -25.13 -4.26 -22.24
C ALA A 202 -25.95 -4.42 -20.94
N MET A 203 -25.33 -4.95 -19.88
CA MET A 203 -25.94 -5.05 -18.55
C MET A 203 -26.22 -3.67 -17.95
N ALA A 204 -25.24 -2.77 -17.98
CA ALA A 204 -25.41 -1.39 -17.52
C ALA A 204 -26.53 -0.68 -18.31
N ASN A 205 -26.65 -0.94 -19.61
CA ASN A 205 -27.68 -0.34 -20.45
C ASN A 205 -29.09 -0.83 -20.09
N ARG A 206 -29.25 -2.11 -19.74
CA ARG A 206 -30.54 -2.63 -19.25
C ARG A 206 -30.98 -1.99 -17.95
N ILE A 207 -30.04 -1.67 -17.06
CA ILE A 207 -30.33 -1.05 -15.75
C ILE A 207 -30.60 0.45 -15.90
N ALA A 208 -29.74 1.18 -16.61
CA ALA A 208 -29.73 2.64 -16.59
C ALA A 208 -30.29 3.31 -17.87
N GLY A 209 -30.30 2.61 -19.01
CA GLY A 209 -30.56 3.19 -20.34
C GLY A 209 -31.95 3.81 -20.50
N ARG A 210 -32.96 3.30 -19.80
CA ARG A 210 -34.35 3.84 -19.83
C ARG A 210 -34.57 5.05 -18.91
N THR A 211 -33.54 5.51 -18.22
CA THR A 211 -33.66 6.67 -17.32
C THR A 211 -33.22 7.95 -18.01
N ARG A 212 -33.57 9.10 -17.45
CA ARG A 212 -33.10 10.39 -17.96
C ARG A 212 -31.57 10.48 -17.86
N GLY A 213 -30.92 10.79 -18.98
CA GLY A 213 -29.46 10.70 -19.12
C GLY A 213 -28.94 9.25 -19.23
N GLY A 214 -29.81 8.30 -19.58
CA GLY A 214 -29.54 6.87 -19.62
C GLY A 214 -28.22 6.48 -20.29
N PRO A 215 -27.93 6.93 -21.52
CA PRO A 215 -26.66 6.64 -22.19
C PRO A 215 -25.41 7.02 -21.38
N ALA A 216 -25.42 8.16 -20.67
CA ALA A 216 -24.31 8.59 -19.83
C ALA A 216 -24.21 7.81 -18.51
N LYS A 217 -25.35 7.42 -17.92
CA LYS A 217 -25.34 6.56 -16.74
C LYS A 217 -24.88 5.14 -17.06
N THR A 218 -25.33 4.60 -18.19
CA THR A 218 -24.85 3.34 -18.77
C THR A 218 -23.33 3.38 -18.95
N ALA A 219 -22.81 4.43 -19.59
CA ALA A 219 -21.38 4.66 -19.72
C ALA A 219 -20.68 4.67 -18.36
N ALA A 220 -21.15 5.47 -17.41
CA ALA A 220 -20.53 5.59 -16.09
C ALA A 220 -20.49 4.25 -15.32
N VAL A 221 -21.58 3.47 -15.33
CA VAL A 221 -21.64 2.17 -14.67
C VAL A 221 -20.78 1.13 -15.38
N ALA A 222 -20.79 1.11 -16.72
CA ALA A 222 -19.94 0.20 -17.48
C ALA A 222 -18.45 0.50 -17.27
N SER A 223 -18.06 1.77 -17.30
CA SER A 223 -16.71 2.22 -16.99
C SER A 223 -16.35 1.97 -15.52
N ALA A 224 -17.30 1.94 -14.60
CA ALA A 224 -17.06 1.51 -13.23
C ALA A 224 -16.59 0.06 -13.18
N PHE A 225 -17.37 -0.85 -13.75
CA PHE A 225 -17.01 -2.27 -13.78
C PHE A 225 -15.69 -2.50 -14.52
N MET A 226 -15.50 -1.89 -15.69
CA MET A 226 -14.24 -2.03 -16.43
C MET A 226 -13.05 -1.40 -15.69
N GLY A 227 -13.28 -0.29 -14.99
CA GLY A 227 -12.27 0.36 -14.14
C GLY A 227 -11.87 -0.51 -12.95
N SER A 228 -12.84 -1.21 -12.33
CA SER A 228 -12.56 -2.15 -11.24
C SER A 228 -11.69 -3.32 -11.69
N LEU A 229 -11.80 -3.73 -12.96
CA LEU A 229 -11.03 -4.83 -13.54
C LEU A 229 -9.64 -4.41 -14.01
N SER A 230 -9.55 -3.25 -14.68
CA SER A 230 -8.31 -2.74 -15.25
C SER A 230 -7.41 -2.03 -14.25
N GLY A 231 -8.00 -1.52 -13.15
CA GLY A 231 -7.28 -0.87 -12.07
C GLY A 231 -6.51 0.40 -12.46
N SER A 232 -6.81 0.99 -13.63
CA SER A 232 -6.15 2.18 -14.16
C SER A 232 -7.16 3.11 -14.82
N ALA A 233 -7.29 4.33 -14.29
CA ALA A 233 -8.23 5.31 -14.82
C ALA A 233 -7.91 5.71 -16.26
N VAL A 234 -6.62 5.90 -16.60
CA VAL A 234 -6.21 6.29 -17.95
C VAL A 234 -6.43 5.15 -18.93
N ALA A 235 -6.06 3.91 -18.56
CA ALA A 235 -6.28 2.73 -19.39
C ALA A 235 -7.78 2.51 -19.67
N ASN A 236 -8.61 2.71 -18.66
CA ASN A 236 -10.06 2.62 -18.80
C ASN A 236 -10.60 3.69 -19.76
N VAL A 237 -10.22 4.96 -19.59
CA VAL A 237 -10.61 6.05 -20.51
C VAL A 237 -10.23 5.74 -21.96
N VAL A 238 -9.04 5.20 -22.22
CA VAL A 238 -8.61 4.89 -23.61
C VAL A 238 -9.23 3.61 -24.16
N THR A 239 -9.83 2.76 -23.33
CA THR A 239 -10.54 1.55 -23.76
C THR A 239 -12.04 1.81 -23.84
N THR A 240 -12.74 1.98 -22.72
CA THR A 240 -14.19 2.22 -22.69
C THR A 240 -14.57 3.57 -23.28
N GLY A 241 -13.77 4.61 -23.04
CA GLY A 241 -14.04 5.97 -23.51
C GLY A 241 -14.18 6.09 -25.02
N THR A 242 -13.51 5.24 -25.79
CA THR A 242 -13.62 5.22 -27.26
C THR A 242 -15.03 4.87 -27.74
N PHE A 243 -15.79 4.11 -26.95
CA PHE A 243 -17.18 3.73 -27.25
C PHE A 243 -18.19 4.60 -26.48
N THR A 244 -17.92 4.87 -25.20
CA THR A 244 -18.86 5.58 -24.32
C THR A 244 -18.94 7.08 -24.60
N ILE A 245 -17.82 7.74 -24.93
CA ILE A 245 -17.81 9.19 -25.22
C ILE A 245 -18.63 9.51 -26.48
N PRO A 246 -18.46 8.82 -27.63
CA PRO A 246 -19.33 9.02 -28.78
C PRO A 246 -20.81 8.72 -28.49
N LEU A 247 -21.11 7.69 -27.69
CA LEU A 247 -22.46 7.35 -27.27
C LEU A 247 -23.11 8.48 -26.45
N MET A 248 -22.40 9.05 -25.48
CA MET A 248 -22.87 10.21 -24.71
C MET A 248 -23.07 11.46 -25.59
N LYS A 249 -22.17 11.69 -26.55
CA LYS A 249 -22.29 12.80 -27.52
C LYS A 249 -23.54 12.66 -28.39
N ARG A 250 -23.82 11.45 -28.90
CA ARG A 250 -25.04 11.16 -29.67
C ARG A 250 -26.31 11.37 -28.87
N ALA A 251 -26.26 11.12 -27.55
CA ALA A 251 -27.37 11.40 -26.63
C ALA A 251 -27.57 12.90 -26.31
N GLY A 252 -26.71 13.79 -26.80
CA GLY A 252 -26.84 15.24 -26.64
C GLY A 252 -25.93 15.87 -25.58
N PHE A 253 -25.03 15.11 -24.94
CA PHE A 253 -24.05 15.69 -24.03
C PHE A 253 -22.95 16.44 -24.80
N ARG A 254 -22.51 17.58 -24.25
CA ARG A 254 -21.40 18.34 -24.83
C ARG A 254 -20.09 17.54 -24.75
N PRO A 255 -19.17 17.67 -25.74
CA PRO A 255 -17.93 16.90 -25.78
C PRO A 255 -17.11 16.92 -24.49
N PHE A 256 -16.84 18.10 -23.93
CA PHE A 256 -16.07 18.24 -22.68
C PHE A 256 -16.77 17.57 -21.48
N PHE A 257 -18.11 17.52 -21.47
CA PHE A 257 -18.85 16.93 -20.37
C PHE A 257 -18.93 15.40 -20.49
N ALA A 258 -19.06 14.88 -21.72
CA ALA A 258 -18.92 13.44 -21.99
C ALA A 258 -17.53 12.93 -21.60
N GLY A 259 -16.47 13.66 -21.95
CA GLY A 259 -15.10 13.34 -21.51
C GLY A 259 -14.94 13.43 -19.99
N ALA A 260 -15.57 14.41 -19.33
CA ALA A 260 -15.54 14.55 -17.88
C ALA A 260 -16.24 13.40 -17.15
N ILE A 261 -17.40 12.94 -17.65
CA ILE A 261 -18.10 11.78 -17.11
C ILE A 261 -17.22 10.54 -17.20
N GLU A 262 -16.64 10.28 -18.37
CA GLU A 262 -15.79 9.11 -18.58
C GLU A 262 -14.57 9.12 -17.65
N ALA A 263 -13.91 10.27 -17.50
CA ALA A 263 -12.75 10.41 -16.62
C ALA A 263 -13.11 10.23 -15.15
N ALA A 264 -14.24 10.80 -14.69
CA ALA A 264 -14.72 10.64 -13.32
C ALA A 264 -15.16 9.20 -13.03
N ALA A 265 -15.89 8.57 -13.96
CA ALA A 265 -16.31 7.18 -13.83
C ALA A 265 -15.11 6.21 -13.82
N SER A 266 -14.12 6.44 -14.69
CA SER A 266 -12.90 5.63 -14.73
C SER A 266 -12.04 5.78 -13.49
N THR A 267 -11.99 6.98 -12.92
CA THR A 267 -11.24 7.25 -11.69
C THR A 267 -11.88 6.56 -10.48
N GLY A 268 -13.21 6.62 -10.37
CA GLY A 268 -13.95 5.89 -9.36
C GLY A 268 -13.81 4.37 -9.48
N GLY A 269 -13.55 3.86 -10.68
CA GLY A 269 -13.47 2.42 -10.93
C GLY A 269 -12.28 1.80 -10.20
N GLN A 270 -11.20 2.56 -10.00
CA GLN A 270 -10.05 2.13 -9.21
C GLN A 270 -10.37 1.96 -7.71
N LEU A 271 -11.44 2.59 -7.23
CA LEU A 271 -11.88 2.49 -5.84
C LEU A 271 -12.86 1.33 -5.64
N MET A 272 -13.47 0.86 -6.73
CA MET A 272 -14.58 -0.09 -6.68
C MET A 272 -14.09 -1.54 -6.61
N PRO A 273 -14.57 -2.35 -5.64
CA PRO A 273 -14.38 -3.79 -5.59
C PRO A 273 -14.95 -4.52 -6.83
N PRO A 274 -14.52 -5.76 -7.17
CA PRO A 274 -13.74 -6.68 -6.32
C PRO A 274 -12.24 -6.78 -6.64
N VAL A 275 -11.75 -6.11 -7.68
CA VAL A 275 -10.32 -6.11 -8.06
C VAL A 275 -9.66 -4.76 -7.74
N MET A 276 -10.40 -3.66 -7.85
CA MET A 276 -9.91 -2.30 -7.54
C MET A 276 -8.65 -1.92 -8.35
N GLY A 277 -8.06 -0.77 -8.04
CA GLY A 277 -6.77 -0.35 -8.56
C GLY A 277 -5.62 -1.21 -8.03
N ALA A 278 -4.54 -1.33 -8.81
CA ALA A 278 -3.31 -1.99 -8.36
C ALA A 278 -2.78 -1.44 -7.02
N GLY A 279 -3.00 -0.15 -6.74
CA GLY A 279 -2.67 0.46 -5.46
C GLY A 279 -3.42 -0.10 -4.25
N ALA A 280 -4.60 -0.73 -4.42
CA ALA A 280 -5.32 -1.39 -3.32
C ALA A 280 -4.59 -2.67 -2.86
N PHE A 281 -3.95 -3.40 -3.77
CA PHE A 281 -3.08 -4.53 -3.40
C PHE A 281 -1.82 -4.06 -2.68
N ILE A 282 -1.25 -2.92 -3.10
CA ILE A 282 -0.15 -2.29 -2.35
C ILE A 282 -0.63 -1.88 -0.98
N LEU A 283 -1.82 -1.29 -0.87
CA LEU A 283 -2.40 -0.92 0.42
C LEU A 283 -2.51 -2.13 1.34
N ALA A 284 -3.13 -3.21 0.89
CA ALA A 284 -3.25 -4.44 1.66
C ALA A 284 -1.89 -4.98 2.12
N THR A 285 -0.93 -5.06 1.19
CA THR A 285 0.42 -5.59 1.50
C THR A 285 1.20 -4.68 2.44
N TRP A 286 1.11 -3.36 2.26
CA TRP A 286 1.81 -2.36 3.07
C TRP A 286 1.27 -2.29 4.50
N THR A 287 -0.05 -2.32 4.64
CA THR A 287 -0.73 -2.25 5.95
C THR A 287 -0.79 -3.61 6.65
N ASN A 288 -0.42 -4.68 5.94
CA ASN A 288 -0.59 -6.06 6.39
C ASN A 288 -2.06 -6.42 6.71
N ILE A 289 -3.00 -5.75 6.05
CA ILE A 289 -4.45 -5.99 6.16
C ILE A 289 -4.86 -6.90 5.00
N PRO A 290 -5.62 -7.99 5.24
CA PRO A 290 -6.11 -8.85 4.17
C PRO A 290 -6.83 -8.07 3.08
N TYR A 291 -6.48 -8.30 1.82
CA TYR A 291 -7.07 -7.59 0.68
C TYR A 291 -8.60 -7.60 0.68
N LEU A 292 -9.22 -8.71 1.10
CA LEU A 292 -10.67 -8.81 1.16
C LEU A 292 -11.27 -7.79 2.14
N GLU A 293 -10.63 -7.54 3.28
CA GLU A 293 -11.09 -6.53 4.24
C GLU A 293 -11.02 -5.14 3.63
N VAL A 294 -9.91 -4.82 2.94
CA VAL A 294 -9.77 -3.57 2.17
C VAL A 294 -10.89 -3.43 1.14
N ALA A 295 -11.16 -4.49 0.37
CA ALA A 295 -12.18 -4.49 -0.66
C ALA A 295 -13.59 -4.34 -0.07
N VAL A 296 -13.90 -5.03 1.02
CA VAL A 296 -15.19 -4.96 1.71
C VAL A 296 -15.42 -3.57 2.29
N ALA A 297 -14.42 -3.00 2.97
CA ALA A 297 -14.47 -1.64 3.51
C ALA A 297 -14.69 -0.58 2.41
N ALA A 298 -14.22 -0.82 1.19
CA ALA A 298 -14.40 0.08 0.06
C ALA A 298 -15.78 0.01 -0.63
N ILE A 299 -16.66 -0.94 -0.26
CA ILE A 299 -17.99 -1.12 -0.90
C ILE A 299 -18.88 0.12 -0.70
N ILE A 300 -19.14 0.52 0.54
CA ILE A 300 -20.00 1.68 0.83
C ILE A 300 -19.39 2.97 0.25
N PRO A 301 -18.09 3.28 0.45
CA PRO A 301 -17.46 4.46 -0.16
C PRO A 301 -17.58 4.51 -1.69
N SER A 302 -17.48 3.35 -2.37
CA SER A 302 -17.66 3.25 -3.81
C SER A 302 -19.11 3.51 -4.24
N ILE A 303 -20.08 2.96 -3.51
CA ILE A 303 -21.50 3.20 -3.75
C ILE A 303 -21.82 4.69 -3.59
N LEU A 304 -21.29 5.35 -2.56
CA LEU A 304 -21.47 6.79 -2.35
C LEU A 304 -20.89 7.61 -3.52
N TYR A 305 -19.67 7.30 -3.96
CA TYR A 305 -19.03 7.96 -5.10
C TYR A 305 -19.88 7.85 -6.38
N TYR A 306 -20.30 6.63 -6.73
CA TYR A 306 -21.08 6.41 -7.95
C TYR A 306 -22.51 6.93 -7.86
N SER A 307 -23.13 6.88 -6.68
CA SER A 307 -24.44 7.48 -6.46
C SER A 307 -24.41 8.98 -6.70
N ALA A 308 -23.37 9.67 -6.21
CA ALA A 308 -23.15 11.08 -6.46
C ALA A 308 -22.93 11.37 -7.96
N LEU A 309 -22.08 10.58 -8.63
CA LEU A 309 -21.81 10.72 -10.06
C LEU A 309 -23.08 10.52 -10.91
N LEU A 310 -23.85 9.48 -10.63
CA LEU A 310 -25.10 9.17 -11.34
C LEU A 310 -26.18 10.22 -11.08
N ALA A 311 -26.26 10.75 -9.85
CA ALA A 311 -27.12 11.88 -9.51
C ALA A 311 -26.72 13.14 -10.29
N ALA A 312 -25.42 13.46 -10.34
CA ALA A 312 -24.91 14.61 -11.09
C ALA A 312 -25.20 14.50 -12.59
N ILE A 313 -25.01 13.31 -13.19
CA ILE A 313 -25.39 13.02 -14.57
C ILE A 313 -26.88 13.23 -14.79
N HIS A 314 -27.71 12.71 -13.87
CA HIS A 314 -29.17 12.83 -13.94
C HIS A 314 -29.62 14.29 -13.90
N PHE A 315 -29.17 15.05 -12.91
CA PHE A 315 -29.51 16.47 -12.75
C PHE A 315 -29.02 17.30 -13.93
N ARG A 316 -27.85 16.97 -14.50
CA ARG A 316 -27.35 17.66 -15.69
C ARG A 316 -28.19 17.35 -16.92
N ALA A 317 -28.52 16.08 -17.15
CA ALA A 317 -29.40 15.65 -18.24
C ALA A 317 -30.76 16.35 -18.14
N ALA A 318 -31.31 16.44 -16.92
CA ALA A 318 -32.55 17.13 -16.65
C ALA A 318 -32.49 18.62 -16.98
N ARG A 319 -31.42 19.29 -16.54
CA ARG A 319 -31.17 20.71 -16.84
C ARG A 319 -31.02 20.98 -18.35
N MET A 320 -30.49 20.01 -19.09
CA MET A 320 -30.29 20.08 -20.55
C MET A 320 -31.52 19.66 -21.36
N GLY A 321 -32.57 19.13 -20.74
CA GLY A 321 -33.74 18.61 -21.45
C GLY A 321 -33.46 17.32 -22.23
N ILE A 322 -32.45 16.54 -21.84
CA ILE A 322 -32.18 15.24 -22.48
C ILE A 322 -33.23 14.24 -21.97
N GLU A 323 -34.03 13.71 -22.88
CA GLU A 323 -35.06 12.71 -22.57
C GLU A 323 -34.47 11.29 -22.52
N PRO A 324 -35.13 10.34 -21.81
CA PRO A 324 -34.71 8.94 -21.81
C PRO A 324 -34.67 8.36 -23.22
N SER A 325 -33.61 7.61 -23.55
CA SER A 325 -33.52 6.90 -24.83
C SER A 325 -34.51 5.73 -24.86
N GLY A 326 -35.29 5.63 -25.94
CA GLY A 326 -36.23 4.52 -26.18
C GLY A 326 -35.60 3.28 -26.82
N GLU A 327 -34.41 3.40 -27.39
CA GLU A 327 -33.69 2.29 -28.01
C GLU A 327 -32.89 1.50 -26.96
N GLN A 328 -33.21 0.21 -26.82
CA GLN A 328 -32.38 -0.75 -26.09
C GLN A 328 -31.37 -1.38 -27.04
N ASP A 329 -30.15 -1.59 -26.55
CA ASP A 329 -29.21 -2.47 -27.24
C ASP A 329 -29.82 -3.86 -27.36
N LYS A 330 -29.85 -4.40 -28.57
CA LYS A 330 -30.33 -5.77 -28.84
C LYS A 330 -29.24 -6.81 -28.58
N GLU A 331 -28.07 -6.42 -28.06
CA GLU A 331 -26.99 -7.35 -27.79
C GLU A 331 -27.46 -8.50 -26.86
N PRO A 332 -27.27 -9.76 -27.27
CA PRO A 332 -27.64 -10.92 -26.46
C PRO A 332 -26.69 -11.07 -25.27
N ILE A 333 -27.17 -10.70 -24.08
CA ILE A 333 -26.43 -10.84 -22.80
C ILE A 333 -26.21 -12.30 -22.42
N VAL A 334 -27.21 -13.17 -22.71
CA VAL A 334 -27.21 -14.58 -22.28
C VAL A 334 -26.01 -15.34 -22.87
N ASP A 335 -25.59 -14.96 -24.08
CA ASP A 335 -24.47 -15.62 -24.76
C ASP A 335 -23.10 -15.27 -24.20
N ARG A 336 -23.02 -14.25 -23.33
CA ARG A 336 -21.77 -13.80 -22.71
C ARG A 336 -21.81 -13.91 -21.18
N LEU A 337 -22.95 -14.27 -20.56
CA LEU A 337 -23.11 -14.30 -19.10
C LEU A 337 -22.12 -15.23 -18.38
N HIS A 338 -21.66 -16.30 -19.04
CA HIS A 338 -20.64 -17.21 -18.53
C HIS A 338 -19.29 -16.51 -18.26
N LEU A 339 -19.02 -15.36 -18.89
CA LEU A 339 -17.83 -14.55 -18.64
C LEU A 339 -17.84 -13.84 -17.27
N LEU A 340 -18.95 -13.86 -16.52
CA LEU A 340 -18.98 -13.39 -15.13
C LEU A 340 -18.48 -14.46 -14.13
N LEU A 341 -18.50 -15.73 -14.50
CA LEU A 341 -18.07 -16.83 -13.62
C LEU A 341 -16.61 -16.68 -13.14
N PRO A 342 -15.63 -16.31 -13.99
CA PRO A 342 -14.26 -16.06 -13.53
C PRO A 342 -14.15 -14.97 -12.45
N LEU A 343 -14.98 -13.92 -12.54
CA LEU A 343 -15.03 -12.86 -11.52
C LEU A 343 -15.59 -13.40 -10.19
N ALA A 344 -16.64 -14.21 -10.25
CA ALA A 344 -17.19 -14.88 -9.07
C ALA A 344 -16.18 -15.82 -8.41
N ILE A 345 -15.39 -16.56 -9.20
CA ILE A 345 -14.31 -17.43 -8.69
C ILE A 345 -13.27 -16.63 -7.91
N ILE A 346 -12.83 -15.47 -8.42
CA ILE A 346 -11.89 -14.59 -7.72
C ILE A 346 -12.48 -14.17 -6.35
N VAL A 347 -13.72 -13.67 -6.33
CA VAL A 347 -14.38 -13.22 -5.09
C VAL A 347 -14.53 -14.36 -4.08
N VAL A 348 -14.96 -15.54 -4.53
CA VAL A 348 -15.12 -16.71 -3.65
C VAL A 348 -13.79 -17.17 -3.08
N LEU A 349 -12.72 -17.25 -3.90
CA LEU A 349 -11.41 -17.67 -3.42
C LEU A 349 -10.81 -16.69 -2.40
N LEU A 350 -10.94 -15.38 -2.65
CA LEU A 350 -10.56 -14.36 -1.67
C LEU A 350 -11.39 -14.49 -0.39
N GLY A 351 -12.71 -14.70 -0.52
CA GLY A 351 -13.63 -14.98 0.59
C GLY A 351 -13.25 -16.20 1.44
N MET A 352 -12.61 -17.19 0.82
CA MET A 352 -12.09 -18.38 1.49
C MET A 352 -10.69 -18.19 2.08
N GLY A 353 -10.17 -16.95 2.13
CA GLY A 353 -8.84 -16.63 2.66
C GLY A 353 -7.68 -16.99 1.72
N ARG A 354 -7.95 -17.38 0.46
CA ARG A 354 -6.86 -17.64 -0.51
C ARG A 354 -6.17 -16.34 -0.91
N SER A 355 -4.87 -16.43 -1.17
CA SER A 355 -4.10 -15.26 -1.56
C SER A 355 -4.57 -14.65 -2.89
N PRO A 356 -4.40 -13.33 -3.08
CA PRO A 356 -4.77 -12.66 -4.33
C PRO A 356 -4.07 -13.26 -5.56
N MET A 357 -2.82 -13.70 -5.42
CA MET A 357 -2.07 -14.34 -6.49
C MET A 357 -2.74 -15.65 -6.94
N ARG A 358 -3.14 -16.51 -6.00
CA ARG A 358 -3.87 -17.76 -6.30
C ARG A 358 -5.27 -17.49 -6.86
N ALA A 359 -5.97 -16.50 -6.33
CA ALA A 359 -7.28 -16.09 -6.84
C ALA A 359 -7.19 -15.62 -8.30
N ALA A 360 -6.16 -14.83 -8.63
CA ALA A 360 -5.89 -14.36 -9.98
C ALA A 360 -5.52 -15.52 -10.94
N PHE A 361 -4.70 -16.48 -10.52
CA PHE A 361 -4.38 -17.68 -11.31
C PHE A 361 -5.65 -18.44 -11.74
N TRP A 362 -6.53 -18.74 -10.79
CA TRP A 362 -7.79 -19.42 -11.08
C TRP A 362 -8.76 -18.54 -11.88
N GLY A 363 -8.75 -17.23 -11.64
CA GLY A 363 -9.50 -16.26 -12.43
C GLY A 363 -9.09 -16.21 -13.91
N VAL A 364 -7.79 -16.11 -14.19
CA VAL A 364 -7.22 -16.15 -15.56
C VAL A 364 -7.53 -17.49 -16.22
N SER A 365 -7.28 -18.60 -15.52
CA SER A 365 -7.54 -19.96 -16.02
C SER A 365 -9.02 -20.14 -16.37
N ALA A 366 -9.92 -19.73 -15.48
CA ALA A 366 -11.36 -19.80 -15.70
C ALA A 366 -11.79 -18.88 -16.85
N ALA A 367 -11.25 -17.67 -16.95
CA ALA A 367 -11.57 -16.74 -18.04
C ALA A 367 -11.16 -17.30 -19.40
N LEU A 368 -9.98 -17.90 -19.50
CA LEU A 368 -9.53 -18.58 -20.71
C LEU A 368 -10.47 -19.73 -21.05
N VAL A 369 -10.73 -20.65 -20.11
CA VAL A 369 -11.65 -21.78 -20.34
C VAL A 369 -13.02 -21.29 -20.81
N MET A 370 -13.61 -20.33 -20.11
CA MET A 370 -14.92 -19.76 -20.46
C MET A 370 -14.94 -19.06 -21.81
N ALA A 371 -13.85 -18.41 -22.21
CA ALA A 371 -13.74 -17.84 -23.54
C ALA A 371 -13.85 -18.91 -24.64
N PHE A 372 -13.29 -20.10 -24.43
CA PHE A 372 -13.35 -21.23 -25.39
C PHE A 372 -14.66 -22.03 -25.38
N VAL A 373 -15.50 -21.91 -24.35
CA VAL A 373 -16.75 -22.71 -24.23
C VAL A 373 -17.76 -22.38 -25.32
N ARG A 374 -17.90 -21.10 -25.70
CA ARG A 374 -18.89 -20.66 -26.70
C ARG A 374 -18.23 -20.16 -27.98
N PRO A 375 -18.77 -20.48 -29.18
CA PRO A 375 -18.24 -19.97 -30.43
C PRO A 375 -18.19 -18.43 -30.51
N ALA A 376 -19.16 -17.75 -29.88
CA ALA A 376 -19.26 -16.30 -29.89
C ALA A 376 -18.17 -15.58 -29.10
N THR A 377 -17.50 -16.27 -28.16
CA THR A 377 -16.47 -15.69 -27.27
C THR A 377 -15.07 -16.26 -27.54
N ARG A 378 -14.96 -17.22 -28.46
CA ARG A 378 -13.73 -17.98 -28.70
C ARG A 378 -12.66 -17.08 -29.36
N PRO A 379 -11.51 -16.86 -28.71
CA PRO A 379 -10.46 -16.05 -29.30
C PRO A 379 -9.78 -16.78 -30.46
N SER A 380 -9.45 -16.05 -31.51
CA SER A 380 -8.60 -16.52 -32.61
C SER A 380 -7.13 -16.64 -32.17
N PRO A 381 -6.27 -17.36 -32.91
CA PRO A 381 -4.84 -17.42 -32.62
C PRO A 381 -4.16 -16.04 -32.64
N GLN A 382 -4.60 -15.11 -33.50
CA GLN A 382 -4.13 -13.72 -33.46
C GLN A 382 -4.55 -13.04 -32.15
N GLN A 383 -5.81 -13.18 -31.74
CA GLN A 383 -6.33 -12.59 -30.50
C GLN A 383 -5.62 -13.13 -29.26
N LEU A 384 -5.23 -14.40 -29.24
CA LEU A 384 -4.44 -14.96 -28.13
C LEU A 384 -3.06 -14.30 -28.01
N ARG A 385 -2.40 -14.00 -29.14
CA ARG A 385 -1.14 -13.24 -29.12
C ARG A 385 -1.38 -11.81 -28.65
N ASP A 386 -2.45 -11.17 -29.12
CA ASP A 386 -2.81 -9.82 -28.72
C ASP A 386 -3.09 -9.72 -27.21
N ILE A 387 -3.69 -10.76 -26.60
CA ILE A 387 -3.90 -10.84 -25.14
C ILE A 387 -2.55 -10.74 -24.42
N MET A 388 -1.56 -11.56 -24.82
CA MET A 388 -0.25 -11.58 -24.17
C MET A 388 0.47 -10.23 -24.33
N GLU A 389 0.44 -9.65 -25.52
CA GLU A 389 1.05 -8.34 -25.78
C GLU A 389 0.35 -7.19 -25.02
N ARG A 390 -0.99 -7.22 -24.93
CA ARG A 390 -1.77 -6.25 -24.14
C ARG A 390 -1.45 -6.38 -22.65
N ALA A 391 -1.35 -7.61 -22.15
CA ALA A 391 -0.99 -7.89 -20.77
C ALA A 391 0.41 -7.35 -20.45
N GLY A 392 1.40 -7.66 -21.30
CA GLY A 392 2.75 -7.12 -21.20
C GLY A 392 2.77 -5.59 -21.23
N ARG A 393 2.02 -4.97 -22.15
CA ARG A 393 1.93 -3.49 -22.26
C ARG A 393 1.43 -2.82 -20.97
N GLY A 394 0.36 -3.35 -20.38
CA GLY A 394 -0.17 -2.84 -19.12
C GLY A 394 0.80 -3.06 -17.97
N ALA A 395 1.41 -4.25 -17.90
CA ALA A 395 2.36 -4.61 -16.85
C ALA A 395 3.64 -3.77 -16.88
N VAL A 396 4.20 -3.45 -18.05
CA VAL A 396 5.40 -2.59 -18.17
C VAL A 396 5.20 -1.24 -17.48
N GLN A 397 4.03 -0.62 -17.68
CA GLN A 397 3.74 0.69 -17.06
C GLN A 397 3.70 0.60 -15.55
N VAL A 398 3.06 -0.43 -15.01
CA VAL A 398 2.96 -0.61 -13.55
C VAL A 398 4.31 -0.99 -12.96
N ALA A 399 5.02 -1.95 -13.55
CA ALA A 399 6.32 -2.42 -13.06
C ALA A 399 7.37 -1.30 -13.03
N ALA A 400 7.45 -0.50 -14.10
CA ALA A 400 8.35 0.64 -14.16
C ALA A 400 8.01 1.69 -13.09
N ALA A 401 6.71 1.97 -12.90
CA ALA A 401 6.25 2.90 -11.88
C ALA A 401 6.55 2.40 -10.46
N CYS A 402 6.36 1.10 -10.22
CA CYS A 402 6.59 0.48 -8.92
C CYS A 402 8.07 0.40 -8.57
N ALA A 403 8.93 -0.02 -9.50
CA ALA A 403 10.38 -0.06 -9.31
C ALA A 403 10.95 1.34 -9.00
N ALA A 404 10.49 2.37 -9.72
CA ALA A 404 10.90 3.75 -9.47
C ALA A 404 10.32 4.31 -8.16
N ALA A 405 9.07 3.99 -7.82
CA ALA A 405 8.52 4.34 -6.51
C ALA A 405 9.29 3.67 -5.35
N GLY A 406 9.84 2.46 -5.56
CA GLY A 406 10.77 1.81 -4.64
C GLY A 406 12.03 2.63 -4.36
N ILE A 407 12.53 3.41 -5.32
CA ILE A 407 13.64 4.36 -5.08
C ILE A 407 13.23 5.44 -4.08
N VAL A 408 12.02 5.99 -4.24
CA VAL A 408 11.48 7.04 -3.35
C VAL A 408 11.26 6.49 -1.94
N VAL A 409 10.68 5.29 -1.83
CA VAL A 409 10.48 4.61 -0.53
C VAL A 409 11.80 4.27 0.13
N GLY A 410 12.78 3.76 -0.60
CA GLY A 410 14.10 3.44 -0.05
C GLY A 410 14.80 4.70 0.47
N VAL A 411 14.79 5.80 -0.28
CA VAL A 411 15.30 7.08 0.23
C VAL A 411 14.51 7.55 1.45
N ALA A 412 13.18 7.45 1.43
CA ALA A 412 12.35 7.90 2.54
C ALA A 412 12.63 7.12 3.83
N SER A 413 12.83 5.81 3.70
CA SER A 413 13.18 4.89 4.79
C SER A 413 14.60 5.15 5.31
N LEU A 414 15.55 5.42 4.42
CA LEU A 414 16.93 5.74 4.79
C LEU A 414 17.06 7.09 5.51
N THR A 415 16.31 8.10 5.08
CA THR A 415 16.40 9.48 5.60
C THR A 415 15.45 9.77 6.76
N GLY A 416 14.44 8.93 6.98
CA GLY A 416 13.40 9.16 7.97
C GLY A 416 12.42 10.30 7.63
N ILE A 417 12.45 10.82 6.40
CA ILE A 417 11.62 11.97 5.98
C ILE A 417 10.12 11.69 6.16
N GLY A 418 9.66 10.45 6.04
CA GLY A 418 8.24 10.11 6.21
C GLY A 418 7.69 10.45 7.60
N LEU A 419 8.45 10.12 8.64
CA LEU A 419 8.10 10.46 10.03
C LEU A 419 8.11 11.97 10.26
N ARG A 420 9.09 12.68 9.68
CA ARG A 420 9.23 14.13 9.84
C ARG A 420 8.18 14.93 9.08
N MET A 421 7.81 14.47 7.87
CA MET A 421 6.67 15.02 7.15
C MET A 421 5.39 14.82 7.94
N SER A 422 5.27 13.70 8.65
CA SER A 422 4.13 13.44 9.52
C SER A 422 4.06 14.41 10.69
N GLU A 423 5.19 14.66 11.37
CA GLU A 423 5.29 15.68 12.42
C GLU A 423 4.98 17.09 11.90
N LEU A 424 5.42 17.44 10.68
CA LEU A 424 5.10 18.71 10.05
C LEU A 424 3.59 18.87 9.85
N ILE A 425 2.91 17.83 9.35
CA ILE A 425 1.45 17.83 9.17
C ILE A 425 0.77 18.05 10.52
N ILE A 426 1.17 17.32 11.55
CA ILE A 426 0.61 17.45 12.91
C ILE A 426 0.84 18.86 13.44
N THR A 427 2.06 19.39 13.33
CA THR A 427 2.44 20.72 13.81
C THR A 427 1.65 21.82 13.10
N LEU A 428 1.58 21.78 11.76
CA LEU A 428 0.84 22.76 10.97
C LEU A 428 -0.67 22.67 11.20
N SER A 429 -1.19 21.48 11.52
CA SER A 429 -2.58 21.29 11.90
C SER A 429 -2.89 21.73 13.34
N GLY A 430 -1.88 22.02 14.16
CA GLY A 430 -2.04 22.28 15.59
C GLY A 430 -2.57 21.06 16.37
N GLY A 431 -2.28 19.85 15.88
CA GLY A 431 -2.84 18.60 16.42
C GLY A 431 -4.32 18.35 16.07
N ASN A 432 -4.93 19.18 15.23
CA ASN A 432 -6.33 19.03 14.85
C ASN A 432 -6.48 18.04 13.68
N LEU A 433 -7.25 16.96 13.88
CA LEU A 433 -7.49 15.93 12.86
C LEU A 433 -8.07 16.50 11.56
N PHE A 434 -9.04 17.41 11.61
CA PHE A 434 -9.63 17.99 10.40
C PHE A 434 -8.60 18.79 9.59
N GLY A 435 -7.77 19.59 10.27
CA GLY A 435 -6.66 20.31 9.65
C GLY A 435 -5.64 19.36 9.02
N ALA A 436 -5.28 18.28 9.73
CA ALA A 436 -4.35 17.28 9.23
C ALA A 436 -4.90 16.56 7.99
N LEU A 437 -6.18 16.17 7.97
CA LEU A 437 -6.81 15.56 6.79
C LEU A 437 -6.80 16.50 5.57
N ILE A 438 -7.02 17.80 5.77
CA ILE A 438 -6.90 18.79 4.68
C ILE A 438 -5.46 18.85 4.15
N LEU A 439 -4.48 18.99 5.04
CA LEU A 439 -3.06 19.06 4.66
C LEU A 439 -2.60 17.78 3.95
N THR A 440 -2.95 16.62 4.50
CA THR A 440 -2.65 15.31 3.91
C THR A 440 -3.36 15.15 2.57
N GLY A 441 -4.63 15.54 2.44
CA GLY A 441 -5.39 15.46 1.20
C GLY A 441 -4.80 16.36 0.10
N LEU A 442 -4.46 17.61 0.43
CA LEU A 442 -3.82 18.54 -0.50
C LEU A 442 -2.43 18.06 -0.92
N GLY A 443 -1.60 17.63 0.05
CA GLY A 443 -0.31 17.01 -0.22
C GLY A 443 -0.44 15.78 -1.11
N SER A 444 -1.48 14.97 -0.87
CA SER A 444 -1.79 13.77 -1.65
C SER A 444 -2.12 14.08 -3.11
N ILE A 445 -2.89 15.13 -3.36
CA ILE A 445 -3.18 15.58 -4.72
C ILE A 445 -1.90 16.08 -5.38
N VAL A 446 -1.16 16.98 -4.72
CA VAL A 446 0.04 17.62 -5.32
C VAL A 446 1.10 16.60 -5.69
N LEU A 447 1.44 15.68 -4.78
CA LEU A 447 2.40 14.63 -5.04
C LEU A 447 1.86 13.58 -6.02
N GLY A 448 0.55 13.30 -6.02
CA GLY A 448 -0.08 12.37 -6.95
C GLY A 448 -0.21 12.90 -8.38
N MET A 449 -0.19 14.22 -8.59
CA MET A 449 -0.32 14.83 -9.92
C MET A 449 0.83 14.41 -10.83
N GLY A 450 0.48 13.74 -11.93
CA GLY A 450 1.46 13.30 -12.93
C GLY A 450 2.16 11.98 -12.58
N LEU A 451 1.72 11.31 -11.51
CA LEU A 451 2.10 9.94 -11.19
C LEU A 451 0.96 8.98 -11.55
N PRO A 452 1.26 7.73 -11.99
CA PRO A 452 0.29 6.65 -11.95
C PRO A 452 -0.21 6.45 -10.51
N THR A 453 -1.50 6.13 -10.33
CA THR A 453 -2.12 5.98 -8.99
C THR A 453 -1.35 5.03 -8.07
N THR A 454 -0.83 3.93 -8.61
CA THR A 454 -0.01 2.97 -7.87
C THR A 454 1.24 3.61 -7.28
N ALA A 455 1.99 4.38 -8.08
CA ALA A 455 3.19 5.09 -7.63
C ALA A 455 2.83 6.26 -6.70
N ALA A 456 1.74 6.97 -7.00
CA ALA A 456 1.24 8.03 -6.12
C ALA A 456 0.97 7.46 -4.72
N TYR A 457 0.16 6.40 -4.61
CA TYR A 457 -0.17 5.79 -3.33
C TYR A 457 1.08 5.40 -2.52
N VAL A 458 2.07 4.75 -3.16
CA VAL A 458 3.31 4.34 -2.50
C VAL A 458 4.04 5.51 -1.86
N VAL A 459 4.27 6.59 -2.62
CA VAL A 459 4.94 7.79 -2.13
C VAL A 459 4.13 8.45 -1.01
N LEU A 460 2.82 8.51 -1.16
CA LEU A 460 1.94 9.15 -0.19
C LEU A 460 1.79 8.36 1.11
N ALA A 461 1.72 7.02 1.03
CA ALA A 461 1.65 6.15 2.19
C ALA A 461 2.89 6.31 3.07
N ALA A 462 4.08 6.37 2.45
CA ALA A 462 5.34 6.57 3.18
C ALA A 462 5.44 7.95 3.84
N LEU A 463 4.85 9.00 3.26
CA LEU A 463 5.02 10.38 3.72
C LEU A 463 3.87 10.94 4.57
N GLY A 464 2.65 10.43 4.42
CA GLY A 464 1.43 11.03 4.98
C GLY A 464 0.60 10.13 5.89
N ALA A 465 0.68 8.80 5.73
CA ALA A 465 -0.13 7.89 6.55
C ALA A 465 0.22 7.94 8.04
N PRO A 466 1.51 7.99 8.46
CA PRO A 466 1.85 8.00 9.88
C PRO A 466 1.26 9.19 10.63
N ALA A 467 1.10 10.36 9.99
CA ALA A 467 0.46 11.53 10.61
C ALA A 467 -0.99 11.27 11.04
N LEU A 468 -1.78 10.65 10.16
CA LEU A 468 -3.18 10.39 10.42
C LEU A 468 -3.34 9.33 11.51
N VAL A 469 -2.51 8.28 11.47
CA VAL A 469 -2.49 7.21 12.47
C VAL A 469 -2.12 7.78 13.85
N GLN A 470 -1.09 8.64 13.93
CA GLN A 470 -0.71 9.31 15.19
C GLN A 470 -1.81 10.21 15.75
N LEU A 471 -2.70 10.74 14.91
CA LEU A 471 -3.87 11.52 15.33
C LEU A 471 -5.09 10.66 15.68
N GLY A 472 -4.92 9.33 15.77
CA GLY A 472 -5.95 8.39 16.19
C GLY A 472 -6.86 7.88 15.07
N VAL A 473 -6.50 8.09 13.80
CA VAL A 473 -7.22 7.47 12.67
C VAL A 473 -6.80 6.01 12.55
N ASP A 474 -7.77 5.11 12.37
CA ASP A 474 -7.49 3.70 12.11
C ASP A 474 -6.57 3.52 10.89
N LEU A 475 -5.71 2.50 10.93
CA LEU A 475 -4.72 2.24 9.88
C LEU A 475 -5.37 2.05 8.50
N LEU A 476 -6.46 1.28 8.42
CA LEU A 476 -7.18 1.06 7.16
C LEU A 476 -7.75 2.37 6.64
N ALA A 477 -8.41 3.13 7.52
CA ALA A 477 -9.02 4.41 7.15
C ALA A 477 -7.97 5.43 6.67
N ALA A 478 -6.83 5.54 7.37
CA ALA A 478 -5.75 6.46 7.01
C ALA A 478 -5.17 6.14 5.62
N HIS A 479 -4.89 4.87 5.34
CA HIS A 479 -4.36 4.45 4.05
C HIS A 479 -5.41 4.52 2.93
N LEU A 480 -6.68 4.18 3.22
CA LEU A 480 -7.77 4.31 2.25
C LEU A 480 -8.04 5.78 1.91
N PHE A 481 -7.93 6.69 2.89
CA PHE A 481 -8.02 8.14 2.68
C PHE A 481 -6.97 8.62 1.68
N ILE A 482 -5.71 8.24 1.89
CA ILE A 482 -4.60 8.61 0.99
C ILE A 482 -4.77 7.97 -0.39
N PHE A 483 -5.19 6.71 -0.45
CA PHE A 483 -5.49 6.02 -1.70
C PHE A 483 -6.57 6.74 -2.51
N TYR A 484 -7.64 7.21 -1.86
CA TYR A 484 -8.69 8.02 -2.49
C TYR A 484 -8.13 9.28 -3.14
N PHE A 485 -7.35 10.08 -2.41
CA PHE A 485 -6.75 11.30 -2.95
C PHE A 485 -5.72 11.02 -4.05
N GLY A 486 -4.98 9.91 -3.94
CA GLY A 486 -4.11 9.40 -4.99
C GLY A 486 -4.86 9.01 -6.27
N CYS A 487 -6.07 8.46 -6.17
CA CYS A 487 -6.93 8.20 -7.32
C CYS A 487 -7.49 9.49 -7.92
N ILE A 488 -8.05 10.37 -7.08
CA ILE A 488 -8.75 11.59 -7.50
C ILE A 488 -7.81 12.64 -8.10
N SER A 489 -6.51 12.57 -7.84
CA SER A 489 -5.49 13.38 -8.55
C SER A 489 -5.59 13.25 -10.09
N ASN A 490 -6.07 12.11 -10.61
CA ASN A 490 -6.26 11.88 -12.05
C ASN A 490 -7.34 12.77 -12.70
N VAL A 491 -8.27 13.29 -11.91
CA VAL A 491 -9.33 14.21 -12.36
C VAL A 491 -9.13 15.63 -11.86
N THR A 492 -8.05 15.89 -11.11
CA THR A 492 -7.77 17.20 -10.50
C THR A 492 -6.78 18.00 -11.36
N PRO A 493 -7.14 19.22 -11.84
CA PRO A 493 -6.21 20.10 -12.53
C PRO A 493 -5.01 20.51 -11.64
N PRO A 494 -3.84 20.87 -12.21
CA PRO A 494 -3.58 21.12 -13.64
C PRO A 494 -3.16 19.91 -14.48
N VAL A 495 -2.81 18.75 -13.91
CA VAL A 495 -2.26 17.63 -14.69
C VAL A 495 -3.31 16.63 -15.17
N SER A 496 -4.26 16.24 -14.29
CA SER A 496 -5.46 15.44 -14.59
C SER A 496 -5.35 14.43 -15.76
N LEU A 497 -4.47 13.43 -15.63
CA LEU A 497 -4.11 12.51 -16.72
C LEU A 497 -5.32 11.82 -17.39
N ALA A 498 -6.28 11.33 -16.60
CA ALA A 498 -7.48 10.67 -17.12
C ALA A 498 -8.39 11.64 -17.87
N ALA A 499 -8.58 12.86 -17.35
CA ALA A 499 -9.39 13.87 -18.03
C ALA A 499 -8.72 14.37 -19.32
N PHE A 500 -7.40 14.39 -19.39
CA PHE A 500 -6.66 14.80 -20.59
C PHE A 500 -6.73 13.72 -21.68
N ALA A 501 -6.64 12.44 -21.31
CA ALA A 501 -6.92 11.34 -22.22
C ALA A 501 -8.37 11.43 -22.76
N ALA A 502 -9.35 11.68 -21.88
CA ALA A 502 -10.75 11.81 -22.28
C ALA A 502 -11.01 13.05 -23.15
N ALA A 503 -10.29 14.14 -22.91
CA ALA A 503 -10.32 15.34 -23.74
C ALA A 503 -9.82 15.05 -25.17
N GLY A 504 -8.75 14.25 -25.30
CA GLY A 504 -8.23 13.78 -26.59
C GLY A 504 -9.27 12.98 -27.38
N ILE A 505 -9.99 12.06 -26.72
CA ILE A 505 -11.03 11.24 -27.37
C ILE A 505 -12.28 12.08 -27.70
N SER A 506 -12.68 13.00 -26.82
CA SER A 506 -13.88 13.82 -27.01
C SER A 506 -13.69 14.96 -28.02
N GLY A 507 -12.45 15.40 -28.25
CA GLY A 507 -12.10 16.56 -29.06
C GLY A 507 -12.35 17.90 -28.33
N ALA A 508 -12.26 17.89 -27.00
CA ALA A 508 -12.61 19.04 -26.16
C ALA A 508 -11.38 19.68 -25.47
N PRO A 509 -11.46 20.94 -25.01
CA PRO A 509 -10.35 21.57 -24.28
C PRO A 509 -9.99 20.77 -23.00
N PRO A 510 -8.71 20.38 -22.79
CA PRO A 510 -8.30 19.54 -21.67
C PRO A 510 -8.63 20.12 -20.29
N ILE A 511 -8.27 21.39 -20.03
CA ILE A 511 -8.51 22.05 -18.73
C ILE A 511 -10.01 22.15 -18.43
N ARG A 512 -10.82 22.45 -19.45
CA ARG A 512 -12.27 22.52 -19.27
C ARG A 512 -12.84 21.13 -18.93
N THR A 513 -12.36 20.09 -19.60
CA THR A 513 -12.77 18.70 -19.31
C THR A 513 -12.37 18.30 -17.89
N ALA A 514 -11.15 18.63 -17.46
CA ALA A 514 -10.65 18.35 -16.11
C ALA A 514 -11.42 19.08 -15.01
N LEU A 515 -11.74 20.37 -15.16
CA LEU A 515 -12.54 21.11 -14.17
C LEU A 515 -13.93 20.50 -13.96
N TYR A 516 -14.58 20.05 -15.04
CA TYR A 516 -15.86 19.37 -14.94
C TYR A 516 -15.72 17.93 -14.40
N ALA A 517 -14.61 17.24 -14.70
CA ALA A 517 -14.32 15.93 -14.14
C ALA A 517 -14.15 16.01 -12.62
N ALA A 518 -13.35 16.96 -12.12
CA ALA A 518 -13.19 17.24 -10.69
C ALA A 518 -14.53 17.55 -10.02
N MET A 519 -15.36 18.41 -10.65
CA MET A 519 -16.70 18.72 -10.13
C MET A 519 -17.59 17.48 -10.04
N LEU A 520 -17.57 16.60 -11.06
CA LEU A 520 -18.35 15.36 -11.07
C LEU A 520 -17.82 14.33 -10.07
N ALA A 521 -16.51 14.31 -9.85
CA ALA A 521 -15.85 13.50 -8.84
C ALA A 521 -15.91 14.13 -7.43
N GLY A 522 -16.72 15.16 -7.23
CA GLY A 522 -16.84 15.92 -5.97
C GLY A 522 -17.01 15.04 -4.72
N ALA A 523 -17.81 13.97 -4.82
CA ALA A 523 -17.97 13.02 -3.72
C ALA A 523 -16.66 12.30 -3.34
N GLY A 524 -15.74 12.09 -4.29
CA GLY A 524 -14.42 11.50 -4.02
C GLY A 524 -13.52 12.38 -3.14
N PHE A 525 -13.80 13.68 -3.04
CA PHE A 525 -13.11 14.58 -2.10
C PHE A 525 -13.75 14.57 -0.71
N VAL A 526 -15.01 14.17 -0.60
CA VAL A 526 -15.81 14.29 0.63
C VAL A 526 -15.91 12.96 1.38
N VAL A 527 -16.16 11.85 0.66
CA VAL A 527 -16.29 10.51 1.22
C VAL A 527 -15.11 10.11 2.12
N PRO A 528 -13.84 10.44 1.80
CA PRO A 528 -12.72 10.18 2.70
C PRO A 528 -12.85 10.81 4.07
N PHE A 529 -13.34 12.05 4.16
CA PHE A 529 -13.60 12.68 5.45
C PHE A 529 -14.74 11.98 6.18
N MET A 530 -15.78 11.57 5.45
CA MET A 530 -16.94 10.91 6.06
C MET A 530 -16.55 9.63 6.78
N PHE A 531 -15.75 8.75 6.15
CA PHE A 531 -15.41 7.47 6.76
C PHE A 531 -14.32 7.57 7.83
N VAL A 532 -13.49 8.64 7.83
CA VAL A 532 -12.52 8.88 8.90
C VAL A 532 -13.25 9.31 10.19
N TYR A 533 -14.31 10.11 10.08
CA TYR A 533 -15.13 10.49 11.23
C TYR A 533 -16.23 9.47 11.58
N GLY A 534 -16.68 8.68 10.61
CA GLY A 534 -17.71 7.64 10.75
C GLY A 534 -17.22 6.29 10.23
N PRO A 535 -16.50 5.51 11.05
CA PRO A 535 -16.00 4.18 10.70
C PRO A 535 -17.09 3.20 10.24
N GLU A 536 -18.36 3.47 10.56
CA GLU A 536 -19.51 2.68 10.10
C GLU A 536 -19.63 2.65 8.57
N LEU A 537 -19.10 3.67 7.88
CA LEU A 537 -19.02 3.70 6.43
C LEU A 537 -17.94 2.76 5.87
N LEU A 538 -17.06 2.21 6.70
CA LEU A 538 -16.13 1.13 6.37
C LEU A 538 -16.63 -0.25 6.82
N LEU A 539 -17.92 -0.35 7.17
CA LEU A 539 -18.55 -1.55 7.76
C LEU A 539 -18.04 -1.90 9.16
N ASP A 540 -17.43 -0.95 9.86
CA ASP A 540 -17.04 -1.08 11.25
C ASP A 540 -18.11 -0.46 12.17
N GLY A 541 -19.03 -1.29 12.66
CA GLY A 541 -20.10 -0.85 13.57
C GLY A 541 -21.29 -1.79 13.62
N THR A 542 -22.32 -1.41 14.39
CA THR A 542 -23.55 -2.20 14.44
C THR A 542 -24.32 -2.10 13.11
N PRO A 543 -25.06 -3.14 12.68
CA PRO A 543 -25.80 -3.10 11.41
C PRO A 543 -26.75 -1.90 11.28
N VAL A 544 -27.34 -1.46 12.40
CA VAL A 544 -28.23 -0.28 12.45
C VAL A 544 -27.45 1.01 12.23
N ALA A 545 -26.28 1.16 12.86
CA ALA A 545 -25.44 2.33 12.70
C ALA A 545 -24.90 2.44 11.26
N ILE A 546 -24.45 1.32 10.69
CA ILE A 546 -24.02 1.22 9.28
C ILE A 546 -25.16 1.64 8.34
N LEU A 547 -26.37 1.11 8.55
CA LEU A 547 -27.54 1.44 7.72
C LEU A 547 -27.89 2.93 7.81
N LEU A 548 -27.86 3.50 9.02
CA LEU A 548 -28.18 4.91 9.25
C LEU A 548 -27.13 5.81 8.60
N ALA A 549 -25.84 5.57 8.88
CA ALA A 549 -24.72 6.32 8.30
C ALA A 549 -24.72 6.24 6.76
N THR A 550 -24.97 5.05 6.21
CA THR A 550 -25.06 4.87 4.75
C THR A 550 -26.23 5.66 4.15
N SER A 551 -27.38 5.68 4.84
CA SER A 551 -28.58 6.38 4.38
C SER A 551 -28.41 7.90 4.40
N THR A 552 -27.87 8.46 5.49
CA THR A 552 -27.59 9.90 5.60
C THR A 552 -26.51 10.32 4.61
N ALA A 553 -25.46 9.51 4.45
CA ALA A 553 -24.40 9.71 3.47
C ALA A 553 -24.94 9.73 2.03
N LEU A 554 -25.81 8.78 1.65
CA LEU A 554 -26.44 8.72 0.31
C LEU A 554 -27.24 9.99 0.00
N ILE A 555 -27.99 10.48 0.98
CA ILE A 555 -28.75 11.73 0.86
C ILE A 555 -27.80 12.92 0.74
N GLY A 556 -26.74 12.95 1.57
CA GLY A 556 -25.71 13.98 1.57
C GLY A 556 -25.01 14.11 0.22
N VAL A 557 -24.50 13.01 -0.34
CA VAL A 557 -23.82 13.03 -1.65
C VAL A 557 -24.76 13.34 -2.82
N THR A 558 -26.05 12.99 -2.70
CA THR A 558 -27.08 13.40 -3.67
C THR A 558 -27.34 14.91 -3.59
N SER A 559 -27.38 15.48 -2.39
CA SER A 559 -27.48 16.92 -2.17
C SER A 559 -26.25 17.66 -2.70
N LEU A 560 -25.06 17.10 -2.50
CA LEU A 560 -23.80 17.59 -3.05
C LEU A 560 -23.86 17.68 -4.58
N ALA A 561 -24.32 16.60 -5.23
CA ALA A 561 -24.52 16.56 -6.68
C ALA A 561 -25.53 17.62 -7.17
N ALA A 562 -26.64 17.80 -6.46
CA ALA A 562 -27.65 18.79 -6.79
C ALA A 562 -27.11 20.24 -6.67
N GLY A 563 -26.42 20.56 -5.58
CA GLY A 563 -25.81 21.87 -5.35
C GLY A 563 -24.69 22.19 -6.35
N GLY A 564 -23.83 21.21 -6.63
CA GLY A 564 -22.76 21.30 -7.60
C GLY A 564 -23.27 21.56 -9.02
N VAL A 565 -24.24 20.76 -9.49
CA VAL A 565 -24.87 20.93 -10.82
C VAL A 565 -25.79 22.16 -10.88
N GLY A 566 -26.34 22.60 -9.74
CA GLY A 566 -27.32 23.68 -9.64
C GLY A 566 -28.70 23.29 -10.16
N PHE A 567 -29.07 22.02 -10.00
CA PHE A 567 -30.36 21.49 -10.45
C PHE A 567 -30.77 20.31 -9.57
N ALA A 568 -32.03 20.28 -9.15
CA ALA A 568 -32.63 19.15 -8.44
C ALA A 568 -33.89 18.70 -9.20
N ARG A 569 -35.08 19.11 -8.76
CA ARG A 569 -36.33 19.01 -9.54
C ARG A 569 -36.49 20.16 -10.53
N ALA A 570 -36.04 21.34 -10.12
CA ALA A 570 -35.97 22.55 -10.92
C ALA A 570 -34.55 23.13 -10.86
N ARG A 571 -34.32 24.22 -11.62
CA ARG A 571 -33.08 24.99 -11.50
C ARG A 571 -33.01 25.59 -10.10
N LEU A 572 -31.89 25.34 -9.41
CA LEU A 572 -31.67 25.87 -8.07
C LEU A 572 -31.17 27.31 -8.15
N GLU A 573 -31.78 28.19 -7.35
CA GLU A 573 -31.30 29.55 -7.13
C GLU A 573 -29.96 29.56 -6.38
N GLY A 574 -29.23 30.68 -6.41
CA GLY A 574 -27.90 30.77 -5.78
C GLY A 574 -27.89 30.37 -4.29
N TRP A 575 -28.88 30.81 -3.53
CA TRP A 575 -29.01 30.47 -2.11
C TRP A 575 -29.44 29.01 -1.90
N GLU A 576 -30.31 28.44 -2.75
CA GLU A 576 -30.72 27.04 -2.67
C GLU A 576 -29.54 26.09 -2.92
N ARG A 577 -28.63 26.49 -3.82
CA ARG A 577 -27.36 25.78 -4.03
C ARG A 577 -26.50 25.80 -2.78
N VAL A 578 -26.38 26.95 -2.12
CA VAL A 578 -25.63 27.07 -0.86
C VAL A 578 -26.27 26.20 0.22
N VAL A 579 -27.60 26.22 0.37
CA VAL A 579 -28.31 25.35 1.33
C VAL A 579 -28.08 23.87 1.00
N ALA A 580 -28.14 23.46 -0.27
CA ALA A 580 -27.87 22.07 -0.66
C ALA A 580 -26.43 21.64 -0.34
N LEU A 581 -25.44 22.51 -0.57
CA LEU A 581 -24.03 22.24 -0.25
C LEU A 581 -23.78 22.21 1.26
N LEU A 582 -24.39 23.13 2.02
CA LEU A 582 -24.32 23.13 3.49
C LEU A 582 -24.99 21.89 4.07
N SER A 583 -26.15 21.50 3.53
CA SER A 583 -26.86 20.28 3.95
C SER A 583 -26.03 19.03 3.68
N ALA A 584 -25.32 18.99 2.54
CA ALA A 584 -24.37 17.92 2.26
C ALA A 584 -23.23 17.91 3.29
N GLY A 585 -22.65 19.06 3.64
CA GLY A 585 -21.61 19.17 4.67
C GLY A 585 -22.09 18.79 6.07
N LEU A 586 -23.34 19.08 6.42
CA LEU A 586 -23.94 18.66 7.69
C LEU A 586 -24.14 17.15 7.75
N LEU A 587 -24.64 16.54 6.66
CA LEU A 587 -24.80 15.08 6.55
C LEU A 587 -23.47 14.32 6.44
N VAL A 588 -22.36 15.03 6.27
CA VAL A 588 -21.00 14.48 6.27
C VAL A 588 -20.45 14.36 7.69
N TYR A 589 -20.89 15.21 8.62
CA TYR A 589 -20.46 15.17 10.01
C TYR A 589 -21.39 14.22 10.81
N PRO A 590 -20.88 13.09 11.34
CA PRO A 590 -21.70 12.14 12.07
C PRO A 590 -22.35 12.79 13.29
N GLY A 591 -23.67 12.70 13.40
CA GLY A 591 -24.39 13.21 14.56
C GLY A 591 -25.88 13.44 14.29
N MET A 592 -26.73 13.07 15.25
CA MET A 592 -28.18 13.23 15.07
C MET A 592 -28.60 14.68 14.80
N ALA A 593 -27.95 15.65 15.44
CA ALA A 593 -28.27 17.07 15.25
C ALA A 593 -27.86 17.58 13.86
N SER A 594 -26.65 17.22 13.40
CA SER A 594 -26.16 17.56 12.06
C SER A 594 -26.98 16.86 10.99
N ASP A 595 -27.33 15.58 11.18
CA ASP A 595 -28.18 14.81 10.29
C ASP A 595 -29.57 15.42 10.16
N LEU A 596 -30.24 15.73 11.28
CA LEU A 596 -31.58 16.33 11.26
C LEU A 596 -31.57 17.71 10.59
N ALA A 597 -30.56 18.54 10.89
CA ALA A 597 -30.41 19.85 10.25
C ALA A 597 -30.14 19.73 8.74
N GLY A 598 -29.28 18.80 8.34
CA GLY A 598 -28.98 18.51 6.94
C GLY A 598 -30.20 17.97 6.20
N LEU A 599 -30.95 17.03 6.78
CA LEU A 599 -32.20 16.50 6.22
C LEU A 599 -33.25 17.60 6.05
N ALA A 600 -33.37 18.52 7.02
CA ALA A 600 -34.28 19.66 6.90
C ALA A 600 -33.89 20.60 5.74
N GLY A 601 -32.60 20.86 5.56
CA GLY A 601 -32.10 21.65 4.43
C GLY A 601 -32.30 20.96 3.07
N VAL A 602 -32.08 19.65 2.98
CA VAL A 602 -32.42 18.86 1.78
C VAL A 602 -33.92 18.93 1.51
N ALA A 603 -34.76 18.76 2.54
CA ALA A 603 -36.21 18.85 2.37
C ALA A 603 -36.64 20.23 1.85
N LEU A 604 -36.05 21.31 2.36
CA LEU A 604 -36.31 22.67 1.90
C LEU A 604 -36.00 22.83 0.40
N VAL A 605 -34.89 22.27 -0.07
CA VAL A 605 -34.46 22.37 -1.49
C VAL A 605 -35.29 21.47 -2.41
N PHE A 606 -35.61 20.24 -1.99
CA PHE A 606 -36.26 19.25 -2.85
C PHE A 606 -37.80 19.32 -2.85
N PHE A 607 -38.44 19.87 -1.80
CA PHE A 607 -39.90 19.94 -1.70
C PHE A 607 -40.49 21.32 -2.00
N ARG A 608 -39.67 22.35 -2.26
CA ARG A 608 -40.16 23.71 -2.62
C ARG A 608 -40.63 23.84 -4.08
N SER A 609 -40.32 22.88 -4.97
CA SER A 609 -40.77 22.96 -6.37
C SER A 609 -42.25 22.55 -6.53
N LYS A 610 -43.13 23.55 -6.58
CA LYS A 610 -44.49 23.42 -7.12
C LYS A 610 -44.41 23.45 -8.65
N ASP A 611 -44.42 22.28 -9.28
CA ASP A 611 -44.92 22.12 -10.65
C ASP A 611 -45.43 20.68 -10.79
N ASP A 612 -46.74 20.57 -11.03
CA ASP A 612 -47.58 19.37 -10.94
C ASP A 612 -47.36 18.38 -12.08
N ALA A 613 -46.20 17.71 -12.10
CA ALA A 613 -45.95 16.58 -13.00
C ALA A 613 -45.16 15.44 -12.33
N VAL A 614 -45.56 15.01 -11.12
CA VAL A 614 -44.85 13.92 -10.42
C VAL A 614 -45.79 12.97 -9.67
N ALA A 615 -46.22 11.91 -10.37
CA ALA A 615 -46.78 10.70 -9.75
C ALA A 615 -45.82 9.49 -9.79
N ASN A 616 -44.55 9.66 -10.21
CA ASN A 616 -43.63 8.53 -10.45
C ASN A 616 -42.32 8.51 -9.65
N TRP A 617 -42.04 9.50 -8.78
CA TRP A 617 -40.76 9.57 -8.03
C TRP A 617 -40.73 8.65 -6.79
N THR A 618 -41.89 8.39 -6.17
CA THR A 618 -42.04 7.46 -5.03
C THR A 618 -41.65 6.02 -5.38
N LYS A 619 -41.71 5.65 -6.67
CA LYS A 619 -41.33 4.31 -7.14
C LYS A 619 -39.81 4.09 -7.22
N TRP A 620 -39.01 5.13 -7.42
CA TRP A 620 -37.55 5.02 -7.57
C TRP A 620 -36.79 5.15 -6.24
N ALA A 621 -37.26 5.99 -5.31
CA ALA A 621 -36.70 6.06 -3.97
C ALA A 621 -36.90 4.73 -3.21
N GLY A 622 -38.06 4.09 -3.38
CA GLY A 622 -38.31 2.74 -2.85
C GLY A 622 -37.48 1.65 -3.54
N ALA A 623 -37.23 1.75 -4.85
CA ALA A 623 -36.41 0.77 -5.58
C ALA A 623 -34.91 0.89 -5.29
N ALA A 624 -34.39 2.11 -5.02
CA ALA A 624 -33.02 2.33 -4.57
C ALA A 624 -32.81 1.84 -3.13
N LEU A 625 -33.81 2.02 -2.26
CA LEU A 625 -33.81 1.45 -0.91
C LEU A 625 -33.84 -0.09 -0.95
N VAL A 626 -34.68 -0.68 -1.81
CA VAL A 626 -34.81 -2.14 -1.97
C VAL A 626 -33.60 -2.75 -2.69
N ALA A 627 -32.98 -2.06 -3.64
CA ALA A 627 -31.74 -2.51 -4.28
C ALA A 627 -30.53 -2.41 -3.34
N GLY A 628 -30.45 -1.38 -2.48
CA GLY A 628 -29.44 -1.29 -1.42
C GLY A 628 -29.62 -2.36 -0.34
N VAL A 629 -30.87 -2.69 0.01
CA VAL A 629 -31.20 -3.75 0.98
C VAL A 629 -30.98 -5.16 0.41
N ILE A 630 -31.26 -5.40 -0.88
CA ILE A 630 -31.01 -6.72 -1.53
C ILE A 630 -29.51 -6.92 -1.82
N ALA A 631 -28.74 -5.86 -2.10
CA ALA A 631 -27.29 -5.94 -2.20
C ALA A 631 -26.62 -6.21 -0.84
N GLY A 632 -27.19 -5.70 0.26
CA GLY A 632 -26.76 -6.04 1.62
C GLY A 632 -27.18 -7.43 2.10
N PHE A 633 -28.20 -8.06 1.48
CA PHE A 633 -28.76 -9.33 1.95
C PHE A 633 -27.96 -10.58 1.56
N PHE A 634 -27.02 -10.48 0.61
CA PHE A 634 -26.21 -11.62 0.15
C PHE A 634 -24.83 -11.74 0.81
N VAL A 635 -24.50 -10.90 1.79
CA VAL A 635 -23.20 -10.91 2.50
C VAL A 635 -23.29 -11.52 3.91
N LEU A 636 -24.47 -11.96 4.35
CA LEU A 636 -24.64 -12.55 5.68
C LEU A 636 -24.42 -14.07 5.68
N THR A 637 -23.14 -14.46 5.71
CA THR A 637 -22.70 -15.61 6.51
C THR A 637 -21.72 -15.11 7.56
N PRO A 638 -21.87 -15.46 8.85
CA PRO A 638 -20.99 -14.97 9.89
C PRO A 638 -19.65 -15.69 9.78
N ALA A 639 -18.61 -14.99 9.34
CA ALA A 639 -17.25 -15.33 9.71
C ALA A 639 -16.96 -14.70 11.09
N ALA A 640 -16.26 -15.45 11.93
CA ALA A 640 -16.00 -15.20 13.35
C ALA A 640 -15.76 -13.72 13.71
N GLY A 641 -16.38 -13.29 14.81
CA GLY A 641 -16.44 -11.89 15.23
C GLY A 641 -15.07 -11.27 15.54
N PRO A 642 -14.95 -9.93 15.46
CA PRO A 642 -13.78 -9.23 15.96
C PRO A 642 -13.79 -9.23 17.48
N SER A 643 -12.62 -9.50 18.06
CA SER A 643 -12.29 -9.21 19.45
C SER A 643 -12.63 -7.75 19.76
N SER A 644 -13.49 -7.56 20.76
CA SER A 644 -13.85 -6.26 21.30
C SER A 644 -12.66 -5.63 22.02
N ASN A 645 -11.83 -4.87 21.31
CA ASN A 645 -11.09 -3.78 21.94
C ASN A 645 -11.99 -2.54 21.86
N ALA A 646 -12.87 -2.42 22.86
CA ALA A 646 -13.66 -1.23 23.08
C ALA A 646 -12.70 -0.07 23.35
N ASN A 647 -12.50 0.79 22.35
CA ASN A 647 -11.88 2.10 22.52
C ASN A 647 -12.75 2.90 23.49
N ALA A 648 -12.33 2.94 24.76
CA ALA A 648 -12.82 3.94 25.68
C ALA A 648 -12.37 5.31 25.15
N VAL A 649 -13.35 6.16 24.86
CA VAL A 649 -13.12 7.61 24.68
C VAL A 649 -12.45 8.10 25.96
N VAL A 650 -11.14 8.30 25.92
CA VAL A 650 -10.39 8.91 27.02
C VAL A 650 -10.78 10.39 27.05
N PRO A 651 -11.34 10.91 28.16
CA PRO A 651 -11.57 12.34 28.29
C PRO A 651 -10.22 13.06 28.26
N GLN A 652 -10.12 14.13 27.46
CA GLN A 652 -9.02 15.07 27.58
C GLN A 652 -8.91 15.56 29.03
N PRO A 653 -7.72 15.60 29.65
CA PRO A 653 -7.56 16.34 30.89
C PRO A 653 -7.69 17.84 30.57
N ASP A 654 -8.71 18.47 31.12
CA ASP A 654 -8.84 19.91 31.17
C ASP A 654 -7.61 20.53 31.84
N GLY A 655 -6.98 21.47 31.14
CA GLY A 655 -6.28 22.60 31.75
C GLY A 655 -4.91 22.35 32.39
N ILE A 656 -3.86 22.40 31.56
CA ILE A 656 -2.68 23.20 31.91
C ILE A 656 -2.42 24.16 30.74
N MET A 657 -3.20 25.24 30.70
CA MET A 657 -2.75 26.49 30.09
C MET A 657 -1.89 27.19 31.13
N ALA A 658 -0.57 27.07 31.00
CA ALA A 658 0.39 27.98 31.59
C ALA A 658 1.45 28.29 30.53
N GLY A 659 1.56 29.57 30.17
CA GLY A 659 2.34 30.05 29.05
C GLY A 659 3.82 29.76 29.21
N GLY A 660 4.35 28.97 28.28
CA GLY A 660 5.73 29.04 27.85
C GLY A 660 5.68 29.32 26.35
N GLY A 661 6.03 30.53 25.93
CA GLY A 661 6.31 30.79 24.52
C GLY A 661 7.31 29.74 24.05
N ALA A 662 7.07 29.14 22.87
CA ALA A 662 8.06 28.32 22.22
C ALA A 662 9.40 29.05 22.29
N PRO A 663 10.48 28.44 22.82
CA PRO A 663 11.76 29.12 22.83
C PRO A 663 12.06 29.48 21.39
N ALA A 664 12.35 30.76 21.15
CA ALA A 664 12.86 31.21 19.88
C ALA A 664 14.01 30.28 19.52
N ARG A 665 13.88 29.55 18.41
CA ARG A 665 14.92 28.68 17.88
C ARG A 665 16.18 29.53 17.76
N GLY A 666 17.20 29.20 18.56
CA GLY A 666 18.50 29.84 18.47
C GLY A 666 19.07 29.59 17.07
N GLU A 667 19.41 30.68 16.39
CA GLU A 667 20.22 30.65 15.18
C GLU A 667 21.66 30.20 15.53
N ASP A 668 22.23 29.39 14.62
CA ASP A 668 23.66 29.27 14.33
C ASP A 668 24.60 28.50 15.29
N GLY A 669 24.27 27.25 15.60
CA GLY A 669 25.27 26.20 15.93
C GLY A 669 25.12 25.01 14.97
N PRO A 670 26.20 24.31 14.57
CA PRO A 670 26.07 23.10 13.76
C PRO A 670 25.29 22.05 14.57
N GLN A 671 24.07 21.74 14.12
CA GLN A 671 23.21 20.73 14.74
C GLN A 671 23.90 19.38 14.59
N GLU A 672 24.22 18.72 15.71
CA GLU A 672 24.85 17.41 15.70
C GLU A 672 23.80 16.37 15.31
N PHE A 673 24.04 15.60 14.24
CA PHE A 673 23.11 14.59 13.76
C PHE A 673 23.47 13.23 14.34
N LEU A 674 22.55 12.65 15.12
CA LEU A 674 22.69 11.31 15.65
C LEU A 674 21.68 10.36 14.98
N SER A 675 22.09 9.13 14.82
CA SER A 675 21.34 8.07 14.13
C SER A 675 21.03 6.92 15.08
N LEU A 676 19.77 6.49 15.07
CA LEU A 676 19.26 5.35 15.83
C LEU A 676 18.95 4.20 14.86
N GLY A 677 19.78 3.15 14.87
CA GLY A 677 19.55 1.96 14.04
C GLY A 677 18.36 1.12 14.49
N THR A 678 17.52 0.72 13.53
CA THR A 678 16.25 0.00 13.76
C THR A 678 16.25 -1.37 13.07
N ALA A 679 15.21 -1.72 12.30
CA ALA A 679 15.13 -2.90 11.46
C ALA A 679 14.18 -2.61 10.29
N GLY A 680 13.88 -3.62 9.48
CA GLY A 680 12.89 -3.52 8.40
C GLY A 680 11.55 -2.95 8.86
N THR A 681 10.86 -2.25 7.95
CA THR A 681 9.68 -1.44 8.25
C THR A 681 8.46 -2.25 8.75
N GLY A 682 8.43 -3.56 8.49
CA GLY A 682 7.39 -4.48 8.97
C GLY A 682 7.59 -5.00 10.41
N GLY A 683 8.66 -4.58 11.10
CA GLY A 683 8.93 -4.93 12.50
C GLY A 683 8.59 -3.81 13.48
N ILE A 684 8.86 -4.05 14.77
CA ILE A 684 8.52 -3.11 15.85
C ILE A 684 9.64 -2.06 16.06
N TYR A 685 10.90 -2.39 15.71
CA TYR A 685 12.04 -1.47 15.85
C TYR A 685 11.86 -0.17 15.10
N TYR A 686 11.33 -0.21 13.87
CA TYR A 686 11.20 0.99 13.05
C TYR A 686 10.20 2.01 13.63
N PRO A 687 8.93 1.65 13.90
CA PRO A 687 7.97 2.60 14.49
C PRO A 687 8.40 3.07 15.89
N LEU A 688 8.89 2.16 16.74
CA LEU A 688 9.34 2.52 18.08
C LEU A 688 10.61 3.39 18.04
N GLY A 689 11.56 3.08 17.16
CA GLY A 689 12.77 3.87 16.97
C GLY A 689 12.48 5.26 16.42
N GLY A 690 11.51 5.38 15.51
CA GLY A 690 10.98 6.65 15.06
C GLY A 690 10.46 7.50 16.21
N ALA A 691 9.65 6.90 17.09
CA ALA A 691 9.13 7.57 18.28
C ALA A 691 10.25 8.01 19.23
N ILE A 692 11.23 7.14 19.48
CA ILE A 692 12.38 7.45 20.35
C ILE A 692 13.21 8.60 19.76
N ALA A 693 13.56 8.54 18.48
CA ALA A 693 14.34 9.59 17.81
C ALA A 693 13.58 10.94 17.80
N SER A 694 12.26 10.91 17.60
CA SER A 694 11.42 12.11 17.70
C SER A 694 11.49 12.72 19.10
N ARG A 695 11.28 11.92 20.16
CA ARG A 695 11.31 12.40 21.55
C ARG A 695 12.70 12.88 21.97
N LEU A 696 13.76 12.22 21.54
CA LEU A 696 15.13 12.69 21.75
C LEU A 696 15.37 14.04 21.08
N SER A 697 14.92 14.22 19.83
CA SER A 697 15.08 15.49 19.10
C SER A 697 14.27 16.64 19.72
N ILE A 698 13.18 16.33 20.42
CA ILE A 698 12.40 17.32 21.18
C ILE A 698 13.09 17.66 22.50
N ALA A 699 13.63 16.65 23.20
CA ALA A 699 14.23 16.80 24.52
C ALA A 699 15.64 17.41 24.48
N ASP A 700 16.41 17.15 23.43
CA ASP A 700 17.76 17.64 23.21
C ASP A 700 17.79 18.57 21.99
N ALA A 701 17.64 19.87 22.25
CA ALA A 701 17.61 20.89 21.20
C ALA A 701 18.96 21.12 20.50
N ALA A 702 20.07 20.59 21.04
CA ALA A 702 21.39 20.74 20.44
C ALA A 702 21.63 19.70 19.33
N ARG A 703 20.88 18.59 19.34
CA ARG A 703 21.09 17.46 18.45
C ARG A 703 19.81 17.11 17.69
N GLN A 704 19.98 16.43 16.57
CA GLN A 704 18.86 15.90 15.80
C GLN A 704 19.02 14.40 15.61
N TYR A 705 18.02 13.65 16.08
CA TYR A 705 18.04 12.20 16.07
C TYR A 705 17.19 11.67 14.92
N THR A 706 17.69 10.66 14.22
CA THR A 706 16.98 10.05 13.10
C THR A 706 16.97 8.54 13.23
N ALA A 707 15.78 7.95 13.17
CA ALA A 707 15.65 6.50 13.06
C ALA A 707 16.05 6.04 11.65
N GLU A 708 16.94 5.04 11.59
CA GLU A 708 17.44 4.49 10.34
C GLU A 708 17.05 3.02 10.19
N VAL A 709 16.49 2.67 9.02
CA VAL A 709 16.20 1.28 8.65
C VAL A 709 17.51 0.52 8.39
N SER A 710 17.54 -0.72 8.86
CA SER A 710 18.62 -1.69 8.63
C SER A 710 18.04 -3.11 8.47
N GLY A 711 18.89 -4.08 8.12
CA GLY A 711 18.57 -5.51 8.12
C GLY A 711 18.35 -6.12 9.51
N GLY A 712 18.60 -5.37 10.59
CA GLY A 712 18.37 -5.78 11.97
C GLY A 712 19.62 -5.77 12.84
N SER A 713 19.64 -6.66 13.84
CA SER A 713 20.59 -6.59 14.96
C SER A 713 22.07 -6.71 14.57
N VAL A 714 22.43 -7.60 13.63
CA VAL A 714 23.84 -7.80 13.24
C VAL A 714 24.35 -6.62 12.44
N GLU A 715 23.56 -6.15 11.45
CA GLU A 715 23.89 -4.94 10.69
C GLU A 715 24.02 -3.74 11.63
N ASN A 716 23.09 -3.56 12.57
CA ASN A 716 23.15 -2.47 13.54
C ASN A 716 24.45 -2.47 14.35
N VAL A 717 24.85 -3.63 14.89
CA VAL A 717 26.10 -3.72 15.66
C VAL A 717 27.31 -3.38 14.79
N ASN A 718 27.40 -3.93 13.58
CA ASN A 718 28.50 -3.64 12.66
C ASN A 718 28.55 -2.16 12.24
N ARG A 719 27.38 -1.53 12.08
CA ARG A 719 27.28 -0.11 11.72
C ARG A 719 27.57 0.83 12.87
N VAL A 720 27.19 0.48 14.10
CA VAL A 720 27.62 1.20 15.30
C VAL A 720 29.14 1.07 15.49
N ALA A 721 29.69 -0.14 15.35
CA ALA A 721 31.13 -0.39 15.48
C ALA A 721 31.99 0.35 14.43
N SER A 722 31.46 0.57 13.23
CA SER A 722 32.15 1.30 12.16
C SER A 722 31.88 2.82 12.17
N GLY A 723 31.15 3.34 13.17
CA GLY A 723 30.80 4.76 13.27
C GLY A 723 29.78 5.22 12.22
N GLN A 724 29.10 4.29 11.56
CA GLN A 724 28.01 4.59 10.63
C GLN A 724 26.66 4.76 11.33
N MET A 725 26.55 4.38 12.60
CA MET A 725 25.42 4.62 13.50
C MET A 725 25.92 5.03 14.87
N ASP A 726 25.17 5.85 15.59
CA ASP A 726 25.58 6.37 16.90
C ASP A 726 25.03 5.49 18.04
N LEU A 727 23.78 5.08 17.91
CA LEU A 727 23.12 4.11 18.78
C LEU A 727 22.19 3.23 17.94
N ALA A 728 21.82 2.05 18.44
CA ALA A 728 20.92 1.17 17.71
C ALA A 728 20.17 0.19 18.63
N MET A 729 19.22 -0.54 18.05
CA MET A 729 18.50 -1.62 18.71
C MET A 729 19.05 -2.99 18.30
N ALA A 730 19.26 -3.88 19.25
CA ALA A 730 19.65 -5.26 18.98
C ALA A 730 19.07 -6.22 20.01
N ILE A 731 18.92 -7.49 19.63
CA ILE A 731 18.61 -8.54 20.59
C ILE A 731 19.84 -8.87 21.44
N ALA A 732 19.59 -9.33 22.67
CA ALA A 732 20.62 -9.64 23.66
C ALA A 732 21.67 -10.64 23.15
N SER A 733 21.25 -11.66 22.39
CA SER A 733 22.16 -12.66 21.82
C SER A 733 23.22 -12.02 20.90
N THR A 734 22.78 -11.11 20.01
CA THR A 734 23.67 -10.45 19.06
C THR A 734 24.67 -9.55 19.76
N MET A 735 24.22 -8.78 20.75
CA MET A 735 25.12 -7.94 21.57
C MET A 735 26.13 -8.76 22.35
N TYR A 736 25.70 -9.89 22.93
CA TYR A 736 26.55 -10.79 23.69
C TYR A 736 27.68 -11.40 22.84
N GLN A 737 27.33 -11.92 21.66
CA GLN A 737 28.29 -12.49 20.70
C GLN A 737 29.26 -11.43 20.15
N ALA A 738 28.73 -10.24 19.82
CA ALA A 738 29.52 -9.12 19.32
C ALA A 738 30.62 -8.68 20.30
N GLN A 739 30.28 -8.58 21.58
CA GLN A 739 31.24 -8.20 22.62
C GLN A 739 32.40 -9.19 22.74
N ARG A 740 32.19 -10.46 22.38
CA ARG A 740 33.16 -11.56 22.49
C ARG A 740 33.86 -11.90 21.17
N GLY A 741 33.37 -11.38 20.04
CA GLY A 741 33.89 -11.74 18.73
C GLY A 741 33.52 -13.18 18.35
N GLU A 742 32.27 -13.54 18.60
CA GLU A 742 31.69 -14.84 18.31
C GLU A 742 30.64 -14.74 17.19
N GLY A 743 30.30 -15.87 16.57
CA GLY A 743 29.25 -15.96 15.56
C GLY A 743 29.55 -15.09 14.32
N ASP A 744 28.69 -14.12 14.04
CA ASP A 744 28.82 -13.23 12.88
C ASP A 744 29.89 -12.14 13.03
N PHE A 745 30.59 -12.09 14.17
CA PHE A 745 31.56 -11.03 14.47
C PHE A 745 32.99 -11.60 14.52
N ALA A 746 33.83 -11.19 13.56
CA ALA A 746 35.20 -11.68 13.47
C ALA A 746 36.12 -11.18 14.61
N ASN A 747 35.79 -10.05 15.23
CA ASN A 747 36.58 -9.45 16.30
C ASN A 747 35.68 -9.03 17.46
N ALA A 748 36.22 -9.12 18.69
CA ALA A 748 35.53 -8.68 19.89
C ALA A 748 35.33 -7.16 19.93
N LEU A 749 34.09 -6.72 20.05
CA LEU A 749 33.71 -5.31 20.18
C LEU A 749 33.62 -4.93 21.66
N SER A 750 34.78 -4.83 22.32
CA SER A 750 34.87 -4.59 23.77
C SER A 750 34.31 -3.24 24.23
N GLU A 751 34.17 -2.26 23.34
CA GLU A 751 33.60 -0.93 23.60
C GLU A 751 32.06 -0.90 23.51
N LEU A 752 31.42 -2.01 23.14
CA LEU A 752 29.96 -2.09 23.07
C LEU A 752 29.35 -1.98 24.47
N ARG A 753 28.29 -1.16 24.63
CA ARG A 753 27.62 -0.92 25.90
C ARG A 753 26.10 -1.01 25.77
N ALA A 754 25.45 -1.66 26.73
CA ALA A 754 24.00 -1.68 26.85
C ALA A 754 23.51 -0.37 27.48
N ILE A 755 22.42 0.19 26.96
CA ILE A 755 21.82 1.43 27.47
C ILE A 755 20.51 1.17 28.21
N ALA A 756 19.55 0.55 27.54
CA ALA A 756 18.22 0.34 28.11
C ALA A 756 17.53 -0.91 27.53
N PRO A 757 16.83 -1.70 28.36
CA PRO A 757 15.99 -2.79 27.89
C PRO A 757 14.75 -2.23 27.19
N LEU A 758 14.26 -2.97 26.20
CA LEU A 758 13.02 -2.68 25.50
C LEU A 758 11.95 -3.71 25.89
N TYR A 759 11.70 -4.69 25.04
CA TYR A 759 10.70 -5.73 25.24
C TYR A 759 11.27 -7.10 24.88
N ALA A 760 10.56 -8.18 25.26
CA ALA A 760 10.94 -9.54 24.89
C ALA A 760 10.35 -9.95 23.54
N ASN A 761 11.17 -10.58 22.68
CA ASN A 761 10.69 -11.33 21.53
C ASN A 761 10.48 -12.78 21.95
N VAL A 762 9.41 -13.40 21.45
CA VAL A 762 9.23 -14.86 21.54
C VAL A 762 9.40 -15.49 20.17
N THR A 763 9.93 -16.72 20.14
CA THR A 763 10.14 -17.45 18.89
C THR A 763 8.87 -18.15 18.45
N HIS A 764 8.44 -17.88 17.22
CA HIS A 764 7.32 -18.52 16.56
C HIS A 764 7.87 -19.47 15.50
N ILE A 765 7.61 -20.77 15.65
CA ILE A 765 7.84 -21.77 14.61
C ILE A 765 6.49 -22.06 13.95
N ILE A 766 6.33 -21.66 12.69
CA ILE A 766 5.04 -21.71 11.99
C ILE A 766 5.14 -22.70 10.84
N VAL A 767 4.15 -23.60 10.76
CA VAL A 767 3.99 -24.56 9.64
C VAL A 767 2.54 -24.60 9.17
N PRO A 768 2.27 -24.98 7.92
CA PRO A 768 0.93 -25.32 7.48
C PRO A 768 0.33 -26.44 8.36
N ALA A 769 -0.97 -26.37 8.67
CA ALA A 769 -1.63 -27.42 9.45
C ALA A 769 -1.60 -28.80 8.75
N SER A 770 -1.51 -28.81 7.41
CA SER A 770 -1.30 -30.01 6.61
C SER A 770 0.13 -30.55 6.62
N SER A 771 1.09 -29.81 7.18
CA SER A 771 2.48 -30.23 7.28
C SER A 771 2.63 -31.42 8.21
N ARG A 772 3.51 -32.34 7.84
CA ARG A 772 3.85 -33.50 8.68
C ARG A 772 4.81 -33.15 9.81
N ALA A 773 5.52 -32.02 9.71
CA ALA A 773 6.52 -31.61 10.69
C ALA A 773 5.88 -31.38 12.06
N GLN A 774 6.35 -32.08 13.09
CA GLN A 774 5.91 -31.91 14.48
C GLN A 774 6.94 -31.17 15.33
N SER A 775 8.20 -31.18 14.90
CA SER A 775 9.34 -30.55 15.56
C SER A 775 10.26 -29.88 14.54
N VAL A 776 11.22 -29.08 15.00
CA VAL A 776 12.24 -28.47 14.13
C VAL A 776 13.15 -29.55 13.51
N SER A 777 13.35 -30.70 14.16
CA SER A 777 14.12 -31.83 13.61
C SER A 777 13.57 -32.36 12.27
N ASP A 778 12.28 -32.13 11.99
CA ASP A 778 11.63 -32.54 10.76
C ASP A 778 11.94 -31.62 9.57
N PHE A 779 12.69 -30.52 9.77
CA PHE A 779 12.93 -29.49 8.75
C PHE A 779 13.95 -29.87 7.67
N ARG A 780 14.53 -31.07 7.74
CA ARG A 780 15.50 -31.53 6.75
C ARG A 780 14.89 -31.57 5.34
N GLY A 781 15.52 -30.87 4.40
CA GLY A 781 15.10 -30.70 3.00
C GLY A 781 13.92 -29.74 2.79
N MET A 782 13.38 -29.14 3.86
CA MET A 782 12.30 -28.17 3.77
C MET A 782 12.83 -26.79 3.35
N ARG A 783 11.98 -26.01 2.68
CA ARG A 783 12.21 -24.59 2.45
C ARG A 783 11.78 -23.85 3.70
N VAL A 784 12.75 -23.32 4.46
CA VAL A 784 12.48 -22.74 5.77
C VAL A 784 12.86 -21.27 5.75
N SER A 785 11.93 -20.39 6.12
CA SER A 785 12.32 -19.02 6.42
C SER A 785 13.04 -18.95 7.74
N VAL A 786 14.24 -18.40 7.72
CA VAL A 786 15.12 -18.24 8.89
C VAL A 786 15.17 -16.78 9.38
N GLY A 787 14.31 -15.91 8.84
CA GLY A 787 14.37 -14.46 9.06
C GLY A 787 15.28 -13.74 8.07
N ALA A 788 15.22 -12.42 8.05
CA ALA A 788 16.07 -11.60 7.17
C ALA A 788 17.55 -11.80 7.56
N ALA A 789 18.47 -11.79 6.60
CA ALA A 789 19.87 -11.98 6.98
C ALA A 789 20.44 -10.80 7.74
N GLY A 790 21.39 -11.12 8.62
CA GLY A 790 21.88 -10.17 9.61
C GLY A 790 20.82 -9.74 10.62
N SER A 791 19.65 -10.39 10.65
CA SER A 791 18.66 -10.15 11.71
C SER A 791 18.95 -11.04 12.91
N GLY A 792 18.48 -10.59 14.08
CA GLY A 792 18.51 -11.42 15.28
C GLY A 792 17.69 -12.71 15.16
N THR A 793 16.67 -12.74 14.29
CA THR A 793 15.90 -13.97 14.01
C THR A 793 16.77 -15.02 13.30
N GLU A 794 17.64 -14.60 12.39
CA GLU A 794 18.53 -15.49 11.65
C GLU A 794 19.63 -16.09 12.53
N GLN A 795 20.21 -15.29 13.43
CA GLN A 795 21.08 -15.82 14.48
C GLN A 795 20.36 -16.84 15.36
N LEU A 796 19.16 -16.50 15.83
CA LEU A 796 18.35 -17.39 16.66
C LEU A 796 17.99 -18.68 15.92
N ALA A 797 17.67 -18.60 14.63
CA ALA A 797 17.34 -19.75 13.81
C ALA A 797 18.52 -20.73 13.73
N ARG A 798 19.76 -20.25 13.61
CA ARG A 798 20.95 -21.12 13.65
C ARG A 798 21.08 -21.88 14.96
N HIS A 799 20.89 -21.23 16.10
CA HIS A 799 20.93 -21.92 17.39
C HIS A 799 19.79 -22.94 17.53
N VAL A 800 18.57 -22.55 17.16
CA VAL A 800 17.40 -23.43 17.19
C VAL A 800 17.62 -24.68 16.32
N LEU A 801 18.18 -24.51 15.12
CA LEU A 801 18.50 -25.63 14.23
C LEU A 801 19.63 -26.50 14.81
N ALA A 802 20.68 -25.90 15.34
CA ALA A 802 21.81 -26.62 15.95
C ALA A 802 21.35 -27.48 17.14
N ALA A 803 20.48 -26.96 18.01
CA ALA A 803 19.87 -27.71 19.11
C ALA A 803 19.01 -28.90 18.65
N HIS A 804 18.62 -28.93 17.37
CA HIS A 804 17.91 -30.06 16.76
C HIS A 804 18.80 -30.90 15.83
N GLY A 805 20.11 -30.69 15.86
CA GLY A 805 21.09 -31.40 15.03
C GLY A 805 20.98 -31.09 13.53
N LEU A 806 20.51 -29.89 13.18
CA LEU A 806 20.37 -29.40 11.82
C LEU A 806 21.30 -28.22 11.56
N THR A 807 21.76 -28.12 10.31
CA THR A 807 22.51 -26.98 9.79
C THR A 807 21.82 -26.44 8.54
N TYR A 808 22.25 -25.29 8.03
CA TYR A 808 21.72 -24.77 6.76
C TYR A 808 21.98 -25.70 5.56
N GLU A 809 22.95 -26.60 5.62
CA GLU A 809 23.17 -27.62 4.58
C GLU A 809 22.07 -28.69 4.56
N ASP A 810 21.38 -28.88 5.69
CA ASP A 810 20.29 -29.84 5.81
C ASP A 810 18.96 -29.31 5.29
N LEU A 811 18.84 -28.01 4.99
CA LEU A 811 17.61 -27.34 4.59
C LEU A 811 17.81 -26.44 3.37
N ASN A 812 16.72 -25.87 2.86
CA ASN A 812 16.78 -24.81 1.87
C ASN A 812 16.42 -23.47 2.54
N PRO A 813 17.42 -22.71 3.05
CA PRO A 813 17.16 -21.51 3.84
C PRO A 813 16.63 -20.37 2.98
N GLN A 814 15.63 -19.66 3.51
CA GLN A 814 15.01 -18.51 2.85
C GLN A 814 15.13 -17.29 3.77
N TYR A 815 15.89 -16.29 3.35
CA TYR A 815 16.12 -15.07 4.12
C TYR A 815 15.02 -14.04 3.85
N LEU A 816 13.95 -14.09 4.64
CA LEU A 816 12.74 -13.30 4.40
C LEU A 816 12.42 -12.41 5.60
N SER A 817 11.91 -11.21 5.33
CA SER A 817 11.30 -10.38 6.38
C SER A 817 10.06 -11.05 6.98
N PHE A 818 9.53 -10.50 8.08
CA PHE A 818 8.35 -11.08 8.73
C PHE A 818 7.12 -11.15 7.81
N ALA A 819 6.82 -10.06 7.10
CA ALA A 819 5.71 -10.00 6.15
C ALA A 819 5.94 -10.95 4.95
N GLU A 820 7.17 -11.00 4.43
CA GLU A 820 7.52 -11.91 3.33
C GLU A 820 7.43 -13.38 3.76
N SER A 821 7.78 -13.71 5.00
CA SER A 821 7.67 -15.07 5.56
C SER A 821 6.21 -15.51 5.65
N SER A 822 5.34 -14.64 6.18
CA SER A 822 3.90 -14.88 6.26
C SER A 822 3.29 -15.11 4.87
N ALA A 823 3.60 -14.22 3.92
CA ALA A 823 3.13 -14.31 2.55
C ALA A 823 3.62 -15.59 1.85
N ALA A 824 4.93 -15.89 1.97
CA ALA A 824 5.55 -17.06 1.38
C ALA A 824 4.96 -18.37 1.94
N LEU A 825 4.70 -18.45 3.25
CA LEU A 825 4.04 -19.60 3.88
C LEU A 825 2.64 -19.81 3.32
N ARG A 826 1.82 -18.74 3.31
CA ARG A 826 0.45 -18.79 2.77
C ARG A 826 0.42 -19.21 1.30
N ASP A 827 1.36 -18.70 0.51
CA ASP A 827 1.47 -19.00 -0.90
C ASP A 827 2.08 -20.38 -1.18
N GLY A 828 2.69 -21.03 -0.18
CA GLY A 828 3.36 -22.32 -0.31
C GLY A 828 4.74 -22.23 -0.97
N ALA A 829 5.33 -21.03 -0.99
CA ALA A 829 6.70 -20.78 -1.44
C ALA A 829 7.73 -21.35 -0.45
N ILE A 830 7.33 -21.48 0.82
CA ILE A 830 8.10 -22.10 1.90
C ILE A 830 7.23 -23.06 2.70
N ASP A 831 7.87 -23.98 3.40
CA ASP A 831 7.22 -25.07 4.13
C ASP A 831 7.16 -24.82 5.65
N ALA A 832 8.05 -23.95 6.16
CA ALA A 832 8.07 -23.50 7.56
C ALA A 832 8.66 -22.09 7.66
N ALA A 833 8.36 -21.37 8.75
CA ALA A 833 9.03 -20.11 9.10
C ALA A 833 9.40 -20.05 10.58
N ILE A 834 10.58 -19.52 10.85
CA ILE A 834 11.08 -19.18 12.19
C ILE A 834 11.04 -17.65 12.29
N ILE A 835 10.25 -17.13 13.24
CA ILE A 835 10.05 -15.68 13.43
C ILE A 835 10.27 -15.33 14.90
N SER A 836 11.21 -14.45 15.22
CA SER A 836 11.41 -13.93 16.58
C SER A 836 10.93 -12.48 16.67
N VAL A 837 9.81 -12.26 17.36
CA VAL A 837 9.15 -10.95 17.45
C VAL A 837 8.25 -10.90 18.71
N GLY A 838 7.93 -9.69 19.18
CA GLY A 838 6.92 -9.49 20.23
C GLY A 838 5.52 -9.94 19.79
N TYR A 839 4.69 -10.41 20.73
CA TYR A 839 3.34 -10.91 20.46
C TYR A 839 2.24 -9.99 21.04
N PRO A 840 1.05 -9.92 20.42
CA PRO A 840 0.68 -10.55 19.15
C PRO A 840 1.34 -9.86 17.94
N ALA A 841 1.90 -10.65 17.02
CA ALA A 841 2.60 -10.14 15.84
C ALA A 841 1.70 -10.13 14.60
N ALA A 842 1.67 -9.00 13.89
CA ALA A 842 0.83 -8.84 12.69
C ALA A 842 1.13 -9.89 11.61
N ALA A 843 2.41 -10.19 11.35
CA ALA A 843 2.81 -11.22 10.37
C ALA A 843 2.32 -12.63 10.76
N VAL A 844 2.31 -12.95 12.06
CA VAL A 844 1.84 -14.26 12.56
C VAL A 844 0.31 -14.33 12.53
N LEU A 845 -0.37 -13.23 12.88
CA LEU A 845 -1.83 -13.09 12.74
C LEU A 845 -2.26 -13.27 11.29
N GLU A 846 -1.59 -12.63 10.35
CA GLU A 846 -1.89 -12.74 8.92
C GLU A 846 -1.76 -14.19 8.44
N ALA A 847 -0.65 -14.86 8.76
CA ALA A 847 -0.41 -16.25 8.40
C ALA A 847 -1.47 -17.21 8.98
N THR A 848 -1.82 -17.04 10.26
CA THR A 848 -2.73 -17.95 10.99
C THR A 848 -4.21 -17.66 10.76
N THR A 849 -4.59 -16.44 10.38
CA THR A 849 -6.00 -16.06 10.16
C THR A 849 -6.46 -16.44 8.76
N THR A 850 -5.60 -16.24 7.76
CA THR A 850 -5.93 -16.42 6.35
C THR A 850 -5.73 -17.85 5.85
N SER A 851 -4.98 -18.67 6.58
CA SER A 851 -4.70 -20.07 6.24
C SER A 851 -4.63 -20.94 7.48
N ASP A 852 -4.98 -22.22 7.36
CA ASP A 852 -4.82 -23.17 8.46
C ASP A 852 -3.33 -23.41 8.71
N MET A 853 -2.80 -22.74 9.73
CA MET A 853 -1.42 -22.84 10.21
C MET A 853 -1.40 -23.40 11.63
N ARG A 854 -0.26 -23.96 12.02
CA ARG A 854 -0.01 -24.43 13.38
C ARG A 854 1.34 -23.90 13.87
N LEU A 855 1.40 -23.58 15.16
CA LEU A 855 2.64 -23.26 15.84
C LEU A 855 3.25 -24.53 16.45
N ILE A 856 4.55 -24.68 16.30
CA ILE A 856 5.34 -25.72 16.96
C ILE A 856 6.02 -25.10 18.19
N GLY A 857 5.84 -25.74 19.35
CA GLY A 857 6.55 -25.41 20.57
C GLY A 857 7.82 -26.24 20.72
N PHE A 858 8.61 -25.89 21.73
CA PHE A 858 9.84 -26.61 22.07
C PHE A 858 9.60 -27.58 23.23
N SER A 859 10.35 -28.69 23.27
CA SER A 859 10.37 -29.60 24.41
C SER A 859 11.15 -28.98 25.58
N ASP A 860 10.86 -29.41 26.80
CA ASP A 860 11.59 -28.94 27.98
C ASP A 860 13.09 -29.30 27.93
N GLU A 861 13.44 -30.39 27.24
CA GLU A 861 14.83 -30.82 27.00
C GLU A 861 15.59 -29.81 26.12
N VAL A 862 15.03 -29.46 24.95
CA VAL A 862 15.65 -28.48 24.05
C VAL A 862 15.72 -27.09 24.70
N LEU A 863 14.68 -26.69 25.43
CA LEU A 863 14.71 -25.42 26.16
C LEU A 863 15.82 -25.42 27.23
N GLY A 864 15.99 -26.52 27.96
CA GLY A 864 17.06 -26.69 28.94
C GLY A 864 18.45 -26.54 28.32
N GLU A 865 18.72 -27.26 27.22
CA GLU A 865 19.98 -27.14 26.47
C GLU A 865 20.23 -25.71 25.99
N MET A 866 19.21 -25.07 25.43
CA MET A 866 19.30 -23.68 24.97
C MET A 866 19.63 -22.70 26.10
N TYR A 867 19.11 -22.89 27.31
CA TYR A 867 19.43 -22.01 28.44
C TYR A 867 20.84 -22.23 28.99
N GLU A 868 21.32 -23.47 28.96
CA GLU A 868 22.67 -23.82 29.41
C GLU A 868 23.74 -23.31 28.44
N GLU A 869 23.53 -23.48 27.14
CA GLU A 869 24.50 -23.07 26.10
C GLU A 869 24.45 -21.57 25.80
N HIS A 870 23.29 -20.92 25.98
CA HIS A 870 23.07 -19.55 25.57
C HIS A 870 22.41 -18.71 26.69
N PRO A 871 23.22 -18.06 27.56
CA PRO A 871 22.76 -17.43 28.81
C PRO A 871 21.87 -16.19 28.62
N TYR A 872 21.62 -15.78 27.37
CA TYR A 872 20.79 -14.64 26.99
C TYR A 872 19.38 -15.05 26.53
N TYR A 873 19.08 -16.36 26.47
CA TYR A 873 17.71 -16.85 26.26
C TYR A 873 17.01 -17.11 27.59
N SER A 874 15.68 -16.98 27.57
CA SER A 874 14.80 -17.20 28.72
C SER A 874 13.54 -17.93 28.30
N GLU A 875 12.71 -18.33 29.28
CA GLU A 875 11.43 -18.97 29.02
C GLU A 875 10.47 -18.01 28.29
N GLY A 876 10.00 -18.45 27.13
CA GLY A 876 8.97 -17.79 26.34
C GLY A 876 7.69 -18.60 26.34
N LEU A 877 6.55 -17.91 26.37
CA LEU A 877 5.24 -18.53 26.29
C LEU A 877 4.34 -17.73 25.37
N ILE A 878 3.75 -18.39 24.38
CA ILE A 878 2.69 -17.80 23.55
C ILE A 878 1.34 -18.21 24.17
N PRO A 879 0.54 -17.26 24.67
CA PRO A 879 -0.71 -17.56 25.36
C PRO A 879 -1.80 -18.13 24.45
N VAL A 880 -2.79 -18.77 25.07
CA VAL A 880 -4.01 -19.24 24.38
C VAL A 880 -4.76 -18.04 23.81
N GLY A 881 -5.28 -18.20 22.59
CA GLY A 881 -6.05 -17.15 21.91
C GLY A 881 -5.20 -16.01 21.33
N SER A 882 -3.86 -16.06 21.45
CA SER A 882 -2.98 -15.10 20.77
C SER A 882 -3.09 -15.19 19.24
N TYR A 883 -3.29 -16.40 18.72
CA TYR A 883 -3.46 -16.67 17.28
C TYR A 883 -4.54 -17.74 17.06
N ARG A 884 -5.14 -17.74 15.87
CA ARG A 884 -6.09 -18.79 15.46
C ARG A 884 -5.41 -20.15 15.48
N GLY A 885 -6.03 -21.15 16.11
CA GLY A 885 -5.49 -22.50 16.25
C GLY A 885 -4.57 -22.71 17.46
N VAL A 886 -4.28 -21.68 18.25
CA VAL A 886 -3.53 -21.80 19.52
C VAL A 886 -4.51 -22.07 20.67
N GLU A 887 -4.87 -23.34 20.84
CA GLU A 887 -5.80 -23.81 21.88
C GLU A 887 -5.11 -24.11 23.22
N VAL A 888 -3.79 -24.33 23.19
CA VAL A 888 -2.94 -24.55 24.37
C VAL A 888 -1.73 -23.60 24.31
N PRO A 889 -1.20 -23.16 25.46
CA PRO A 889 -0.01 -22.32 25.48
C PRO A 889 1.16 -23.00 24.77
N VAL A 890 1.86 -22.27 23.91
CA VAL A 890 3.03 -22.79 23.18
C VAL A 890 4.29 -22.36 23.90
N LYS A 891 5.02 -23.32 24.48
CA LYS A 891 6.32 -23.11 25.11
C LYS A 891 7.38 -22.80 24.06
N THR A 892 8.16 -21.75 24.29
CA THR A 892 9.16 -21.27 23.33
C THR A 892 10.31 -20.53 24.00
N LEU A 893 11.24 -20.01 23.18
CA LEU A 893 12.36 -19.19 23.62
C LEU A 893 11.96 -17.72 23.63
N ALA A 894 12.42 -16.99 24.64
CA ALA A 894 12.34 -15.54 24.70
C ALA A 894 13.74 -14.90 24.70
N VAL A 895 13.88 -13.76 24.03
CA VAL A 895 15.10 -12.94 24.02
C VAL A 895 14.76 -11.47 24.17
N MET A 896 15.48 -10.75 25.04
CA MET A 896 15.26 -9.33 25.25
C MET A 896 15.87 -8.48 24.14
N ASN A 897 15.15 -7.44 23.71
CA ASN A 897 15.65 -6.38 22.86
C ASN A 897 16.23 -5.25 23.72
N TRP A 898 17.28 -4.60 23.25
CA TRP A 898 18.00 -3.54 23.96
C TRP A 898 18.37 -2.39 23.03
N VAL A 899 18.41 -1.18 23.59
CA VAL A 899 19.17 -0.06 22.99
C VAL A 899 20.62 -0.16 23.44
N PHE A 900 21.54 0.01 22.51
CA PHE A 900 22.99 -0.05 22.76
C PHE A 900 23.73 1.01 21.96
N ALA A 901 24.98 1.26 22.35
CA ALA A 901 25.91 2.14 21.64
C ALA A 901 27.36 1.72 21.93
N LEU A 902 28.32 2.49 21.41
CA LEU A 902 29.70 2.45 21.90
C LEU A 902 29.83 3.25 23.20
N GLU A 903 30.83 2.91 24.01
CA GLU A 903 31.19 3.60 25.25
C GLU A 903 31.48 5.10 25.07
N GLY A 904 31.90 5.52 23.87
CA GLY A 904 32.16 6.91 23.55
C GLY A 904 30.92 7.78 23.32
N LEU A 905 29.70 7.21 23.35
CA LEU A 905 28.48 8.00 23.17
C LEU A 905 28.31 9.01 24.31
N SER A 906 27.91 10.24 23.97
CA SER A 906 27.73 11.31 24.96
C SER A 906 26.78 10.92 26.09
N GLU A 907 27.20 11.18 27.33
CA GLU A 907 26.42 10.86 28.53
C GLU A 907 25.05 11.56 28.58
N ASP A 908 24.97 12.76 28.01
CA ASP A 908 23.73 13.54 27.94
C ASP A 908 22.68 12.83 27.07
N VAL A 909 23.13 12.20 25.97
CA VAL A 909 22.27 11.42 25.07
C VAL A 909 21.68 10.23 25.83
N VAL A 910 22.54 9.48 26.52
CA VAL A 910 22.16 8.29 27.30
C VAL A 910 21.20 8.66 28.43
N THR A 911 21.51 9.72 29.17
CA THR A 911 20.68 10.21 30.29
C THR A 911 19.32 10.70 29.81
N THR A 912 19.27 11.43 28.69
CA THR A 912 18.02 11.93 28.10
C THR A 912 17.13 10.76 27.67
N LEU A 913 17.71 9.73 27.04
CA LEU A 913 16.98 8.52 26.65
C LEU A 913 16.35 7.82 27.86
N LEU A 914 17.12 7.60 28.94
CA LEU A 914 16.62 6.97 30.17
C LEU A 914 15.50 7.80 30.81
N ASN A 915 15.62 9.12 30.82
CA ASN A 915 14.59 10.01 31.35
C ASN A 915 13.30 9.98 30.52
N ILE A 916 13.37 9.85 29.20
CA ILE A 916 12.19 9.65 28.35
C ILE A 916 11.51 8.31 28.71
N PHE A 917 12.29 7.24 28.83
CA PHE A 917 11.75 5.91 29.15
C PHE A 917 11.10 5.84 30.53
N GLN A 918 11.53 6.67 31.46
CA GLN A 918 10.95 6.74 32.79
C GLN A 918 9.76 7.70 32.90
N ASN A 919 9.90 8.92 32.36
CA ASN A 919 8.98 10.03 32.64
C ASN A 919 7.97 10.26 31.52
N ASP A 920 8.27 9.84 30.29
CA ASP A 920 7.45 10.07 29.10
C ASP A 920 7.21 8.78 28.30
N ARG A 921 7.24 7.62 28.97
CA ARG A 921 6.99 6.32 28.31
C ARG A 921 5.64 6.27 27.61
N THR A 922 4.63 6.87 28.20
CA THR A 922 3.26 6.94 27.67
C THR A 922 3.21 7.55 26.27
N SER A 923 4.13 8.46 25.93
CA SER A 923 4.19 9.04 24.59
C SER A 923 4.74 8.07 23.54
N LEU A 924 5.55 7.10 23.95
CA LEU A 924 5.99 5.97 23.11
C LEU A 924 4.90 4.91 22.98
N GLU A 925 4.12 4.68 24.05
CA GLU A 925 2.98 3.76 24.06
C GLU A 925 1.90 4.15 23.06
N GLN A 926 1.72 5.45 22.80
CA GLN A 926 0.81 5.96 21.77
C GLN A 926 1.23 5.55 20.35
N VAL A 927 2.52 5.27 20.11
CA VAL A 927 3.01 4.82 18.81
C VAL A 927 3.00 3.30 18.71
N HIS A 928 3.39 2.60 19.79
CA HIS A 928 3.38 1.13 19.79
C HIS A 928 3.20 0.56 21.21
N ASP A 929 2.26 -0.38 21.36
CA ASP A 929 1.89 -0.99 22.65
C ASP A 929 3.06 -1.65 23.39
N MET A 930 4.02 -2.21 22.67
CA MET A 930 5.21 -2.84 23.26
C MET A 930 6.09 -1.88 24.08
N ALA A 931 5.94 -0.56 23.91
CA ALA A 931 6.58 0.41 24.79
C ALA A 931 6.17 0.24 26.26
N LYS A 932 5.00 -0.36 26.55
CA LYS A 932 4.53 -0.69 27.91
C LYS A 932 5.47 -1.68 28.62
N GLN A 933 6.20 -2.50 27.87
CA GLN A 933 7.13 -3.50 28.42
C GLN A 933 8.52 -2.92 28.71
N ILE A 934 8.79 -1.65 28.36
CA ILE A 934 10.04 -0.99 28.74
C ILE A 934 10.06 -0.86 30.26
N ASP A 935 10.95 -1.63 30.87
CA ASP A 935 11.16 -1.68 32.31
C ASP A 935 12.65 -1.53 32.64
N LEU A 936 13.02 -0.35 33.13
CA LEU A 936 14.39 -0.04 33.53
C LEU A 936 14.84 -0.84 34.77
N GLY A 937 13.94 -1.53 35.48
CA GLY A 937 14.30 -2.51 36.51
C GLY A 937 15.14 -3.67 35.95
N ASN A 938 15.03 -3.96 34.66
CA ASN A 938 15.79 -5.02 34.00
C ASN A 938 17.22 -4.62 33.61
N LEU A 939 17.70 -3.42 33.96
CA LEU A 939 19.08 -2.99 33.67
C LEU A 939 20.13 -3.95 34.26
N SER A 940 19.86 -4.58 35.40
CA SER A 940 20.76 -5.58 36.00
C SER A 940 20.88 -6.88 35.21
N SER A 941 19.96 -7.13 34.26
CA SER A 941 19.96 -8.30 33.37
C SER A 941 20.64 -8.03 32.02
N ALA A 942 21.42 -6.94 31.92
CA ALA A 942 22.08 -6.56 30.68
C ALA A 942 23.00 -7.69 30.16
N PRO A 943 22.92 -8.01 28.85
CA PRO A 943 23.73 -9.09 28.26
C PRO A 943 25.20 -8.72 28.11
N ILE A 944 25.52 -7.43 28.18
CA ILE A 944 26.86 -6.84 28.10
C ILE A 944 26.96 -5.71 29.14
N PRO A 945 28.17 -5.20 29.46
CA PRO A 945 28.34 -4.08 30.39
C PRO A 945 27.47 -2.87 30.04
N LEU A 946 26.92 -2.24 31.07
CA LEU A 946 26.13 -1.03 30.93
C LEU A 946 27.01 0.14 30.54
N HIS A 947 26.44 1.09 29.81
CA HIS A 947 27.13 2.35 29.52
C HIS A 947 27.44 3.09 30.83
N PRO A 948 28.63 3.70 31.02
CA PRO A 948 28.99 4.35 32.29
C PRO A 948 27.97 5.41 32.77
N ALA A 949 27.34 6.11 31.83
CA ALA A 949 26.27 7.06 32.15
C ALA A 949 24.99 6.40 32.71
N VAL A 950 24.69 5.15 32.33
CA VAL A 950 23.58 4.37 32.90
C VAL A 950 23.90 4.01 34.35
N GLU A 951 25.12 3.56 34.62
CA GLU A 951 25.56 3.23 35.98
C GLU A 951 25.46 4.44 36.90
N ARG A 952 25.96 5.61 36.45
CA ARG A 952 25.80 6.88 37.18
C ARG A 952 24.33 7.27 37.36
N TRP A 953 23.49 7.08 36.35
CA TRP A 953 22.07 7.39 36.44
C TRP A 953 21.35 6.50 37.47
N ILE A 954 21.77 5.24 37.61
CA ILE A 954 21.28 4.33 38.66
C ILE A 954 21.78 4.79 40.03
N GLU A 955 23.07 5.12 40.19
CA GLU A 955 23.65 5.55 41.49
C GLU A 955 23.01 6.83 42.05
N LEU A 956 22.53 7.71 41.18
CA LEU A 956 21.88 8.97 41.58
C LEU A 956 20.45 8.79 42.10
N ARG A 957 19.92 7.56 42.15
CA ARG A 957 18.53 7.23 42.49
C ARG A 957 18.45 6.11 43.52
#